data_AF-A0A1E4SCM1-F1
#
_entry.id   AF-A0A1E4SCM1-F1
#
_cell.length_a   1.000
_cell.length_b   1.000
_cell.length_c   1.000
_cell.angle_alpha   90.00
_cell.angle_beta   90.00
_cell.angle_gamma   90.00
#
_symmetry.space_group_name_H-M   'P 1'
#
loop_
_entity.id
_entity.type
_entity.pdbx_description
1 polymer ?
#
loop_
_entity_poly.entity_id
_entity_poly.type
_entity_poly.pdbx_seq_one_letter_code
_entity_poly.pdbx_strand_id
1 'polypeptide(L)'
;MMGLPKRWIRQLTYVFSLLGAAFLLVLFANKHDVINVDKIFPQALTSLTPSFFQPPSDLYIIDIAIGNCYKVKGDGKRCGVPKAVDGRLGNLFDTGGWFRIDKDLGLGTSWTKKQYFSYKRVNSQVLSGRITPSEKPSEKADSKGKRDKTGKETSQDVIVDIAISNPTSDSRIKGNRKIPEHILDEFHATREFNDADLQRLREEGQKNSGKKTEALTVDKDKAASNKINEINKKIEKEQKEKAEKEKAEKEKAEKEKEEKKNQAKRTVETDRFKLERMMYIPTDEEIKEAGWVAKSNGIWVKYGKASPENAITGIDILFGEDAVDPRPNWRLIERSPLLDTLAPSGKSAYLTIRRGPRVDYSKYLLPLKLNKGKFKILQVADLHFSTGVGNCRDPSPADTKKGCEADPRTLRFLESVLDIEKPDLVVLTGDQVFGQEAPDAETAVFKALNPFVSRKIPFAVTLGNHDDEGSLSRSESMALSANLPYSIAAMGPEEVDGVGNYIATVEDPSNGHSIYLYFLDTHKYSQNPKVTPGYDWIKESQLKWLEREDAALKKDAFFYSKKHLSNSKKDLSMAFFHIPLPEYRNTNRPFVGKNPEGVTAPKYNSGARKVLGSLGVSVVSVGHDHCNDYCLQDVVNEETSEENKMWLCYGGGSGEGGYGGYGGYIRRMRVFELDPLVGNIRSWKRAENDPEQVFDDQVLVSEGTVANI
;
A
#
# COMPACT_ATOMS: atom_id res chain seq x y z
N MET A 1 28.88 11.73 60.66
CA MET A 1 28.69 11.92 59.20
C MET A 1 29.64 13.00 58.74
N MET A 2 30.69 12.65 57.97
CA MET A 2 31.60 13.65 57.38
C MET A 2 30.84 14.43 56.30
N GLY A 3 30.58 15.72 56.55
CA GLY A 3 29.99 16.63 55.58
C GLY A 3 31.01 17.00 54.51
N LEU A 4 30.62 16.84 53.24
CA LEU A 4 31.44 17.25 52.09
C LEU A 4 31.81 18.74 52.19
N PRO A 5 33.07 19.13 51.90
CA PRO A 5 33.48 20.53 51.97
C PRO A 5 32.60 21.41 51.07
N LYS A 6 32.20 22.60 51.53
CA LYS A 6 31.31 23.53 50.79
C LYS A 6 31.75 23.80 49.34
N ARG A 7 33.06 23.70 49.06
CA ARG A 7 33.65 23.85 47.73
C ARG A 7 33.25 22.72 46.77
N TRP A 8 33.10 21.50 47.27
CA TRP A 8 32.61 20.34 46.50
C TRP A 8 31.11 20.41 46.24
N ILE A 9 30.32 20.87 47.21
CA ILE A 9 28.88 21.10 47.03
C ILE A 9 28.64 22.14 45.93
N ARG A 10 29.46 23.20 45.89
CA ARG A 10 29.36 24.26 44.88
C ARG A 10 29.82 23.80 43.48
N GLN A 11 30.83 22.94 43.41
CA GLN A 11 31.26 22.32 42.15
C GLN A 11 30.18 21.35 41.61
N LEU A 12 29.57 20.56 42.50
CA LEU A 12 28.46 19.67 42.15
C LEU A 12 27.26 20.46 41.62
N THR A 13 26.88 21.59 42.24
CA THR A 13 25.76 22.40 41.73
C THR A 13 26.05 23.03 40.36
N TYR A 14 27.29 23.46 40.08
CA TYR A 14 27.64 23.88 38.72
C TYR A 14 27.57 22.73 37.71
N VAL A 15 28.07 21.54 38.06
CA VAL A 15 28.00 20.36 37.17
C VAL A 15 26.54 19.97 36.90
N PHE A 16 25.68 19.93 37.92
CA PHE A 16 24.25 19.65 37.74
C PHE A 16 23.53 20.72 36.92
N SER A 17 23.91 22.00 37.06
CA SER A 17 23.32 23.09 36.27
C SER A 17 23.75 23.02 34.80
N LEU A 18 25.01 22.66 34.54
CA LEU A 18 25.57 22.53 33.20
C LEU A 18 25.03 21.28 32.49
N LEU A 19 24.88 20.17 33.22
CA LEU A 19 24.20 18.96 32.73
C LEU A 19 22.71 19.20 32.46
N GLY A 20 22.02 19.96 33.30
CA GLY A 20 20.62 20.36 33.08
C GLY A 20 20.45 21.25 31.84
N ALA A 21 21.34 22.21 31.65
CA ALA A 21 21.34 23.07 30.46
C ALA A 21 21.68 22.29 29.18
N ALA A 22 22.68 21.39 29.23
CA ALA A 22 23.02 20.52 28.11
C ALA A 22 21.87 19.56 27.75
N PHE A 23 21.18 19.00 28.75
CA PHE A 23 20.01 18.15 28.54
C PHE A 23 18.84 18.94 27.89
N LEU A 24 18.57 20.16 28.36
CA LEU A 24 17.57 21.04 27.75
C LEU A 24 17.95 21.44 26.31
N LEU A 25 19.23 21.71 26.04
CA LEU A 25 19.71 22.01 24.69
C LEU A 25 19.63 20.80 23.76
N VAL A 26 19.86 19.58 24.25
CA VAL A 26 19.65 18.34 23.49
C VAL A 26 18.16 18.10 23.24
N LEU A 27 17.28 18.39 24.21
CA LEU A 27 15.83 18.33 24.02
C LEU A 27 15.33 19.36 23.00
N PHE A 28 15.88 20.58 23.02
CA PHE A 28 15.55 21.63 22.06
C PHE A 28 16.15 21.36 20.67
N ALA A 29 17.37 20.83 20.59
CA ALA A 29 18.02 20.48 19.33
C ALA A 29 17.37 19.27 18.65
N ASN A 30 16.82 18.33 19.43
CA ASN A 30 16.09 17.17 18.91
C ASN A 30 14.58 17.41 18.70
N LYS A 31 14.06 18.63 18.96
CA LYS A 31 12.62 18.92 18.87
C LYS A 31 12.06 18.87 17.43
N HIS A 32 12.93 18.84 16.42
CA HIS A 32 12.55 18.75 15.01
C HIS A 32 13.12 17.50 14.30
N ASP A 33 13.67 16.54 15.03
CA ASP A 33 14.08 15.28 14.41
C ASP A 33 12.82 14.46 14.10
N VAL A 34 12.59 14.30 12.79
CA VAL A 34 11.72 13.29 12.19
C VAL A 34 11.84 12.02 13.03
N ILE A 35 10.73 11.65 13.65
CA ILE A 35 10.62 10.47 14.49
C ILE A 35 11.14 9.28 13.70
N ASN A 36 12.35 8.84 14.05
CA ASN A 36 12.92 7.64 13.49
C ASN A 36 12.18 6.48 14.18
N VAL A 37 11.18 5.93 13.50
CA VAL A 37 10.27 4.89 14.02
C VAL A 37 11.05 3.71 14.62
N ASP A 38 12.27 3.46 14.12
CA ASP A 38 13.21 2.46 14.61
C ASP A 38 13.69 2.69 16.06
N LYS A 39 13.57 3.91 16.60
CA LYS A 39 13.93 4.25 18.01
C LYS A 39 12.76 4.12 18.99
N ILE A 40 11.51 4.11 18.52
CA ILE A 40 10.31 3.99 19.37
C ILE A 40 10.05 2.52 19.75
N PHE A 41 10.52 1.57 18.95
CA PHE A 41 10.45 0.15 19.27
C PHE A 41 11.83 -0.38 19.70
N PRO A 42 12.10 -0.52 21.01
CA PRO A 42 13.24 -1.28 21.51
C PRO A 42 13.39 -2.60 20.73
N GLN A 43 14.62 -3.04 20.45
CA GLN A 43 14.89 -4.30 19.73
C GLN A 43 14.15 -5.54 20.32
N ALA A 44 13.73 -5.48 21.58
CA ALA A 44 12.89 -6.49 22.25
C ALA A 44 11.40 -6.52 21.80
N LEU A 45 10.89 -5.44 21.19
CA LEU A 45 9.54 -5.30 20.62
C LEU A 45 9.45 -5.71 19.14
N THR A 46 10.56 -6.15 18.51
CA THR A 46 10.55 -6.73 17.16
C THR A 46 9.71 -8.02 17.02
N SER A 47 9.22 -8.57 18.14
CA SER A 47 8.29 -9.71 18.20
C SER A 47 6.82 -9.31 18.30
N LEU A 48 6.52 -8.01 18.47
CA LEU A 48 5.19 -7.43 18.69
C LEU A 48 4.80 -6.42 17.61
N THR A 49 5.73 -6.09 16.72
CA THR A 49 5.51 -5.16 15.63
C THR A 49 4.98 -5.93 14.43
N PRO A 50 3.84 -5.50 13.84
CA PRO A 50 3.38 -6.04 12.55
C PRO A 50 4.52 -6.14 11.53
N SER A 51 4.42 -7.11 10.62
CA SER A 51 5.45 -7.45 9.64
C SER A 51 5.91 -6.28 8.77
N PHE A 52 5.07 -5.27 8.55
CA PHE A 52 5.44 -4.03 7.86
C PHE A 52 6.45 -3.14 8.60
N PHE A 53 6.62 -3.29 9.91
CA PHE A 53 7.55 -2.48 10.72
C PHE A 53 8.98 -3.05 10.83
N GLN A 54 9.35 -4.09 10.07
CA GLN A 54 10.68 -4.72 10.17
C GLN A 54 11.84 -3.71 10.01
N PRO A 55 12.75 -3.50 10.98
CA PRO A 55 13.81 -2.49 10.89
C PRO A 55 14.79 -2.75 9.73
N PRO A 56 15.60 -1.76 9.29
CA PRO A 56 16.75 -2.00 8.44
C PRO A 56 17.66 -3.02 9.14
N SER A 57 17.83 -4.19 8.54
CA SER A 57 18.55 -5.27 9.19
C SER A 57 19.56 -5.88 8.26
N ASP A 58 20.80 -6.02 8.76
CA ASP A 58 21.82 -6.93 8.26
C ASP A 58 21.45 -8.41 8.54
N LEU A 59 20.15 -8.69 8.70
CA LEU A 59 19.62 -10.01 8.98
C LEU A 59 19.16 -10.64 7.68
N TYR A 60 19.66 -11.85 7.42
CA TYR A 60 19.24 -12.65 6.29
C TYR A 60 18.30 -13.76 6.72
N ILE A 61 17.33 -14.08 5.87
CA ILE A 61 16.43 -15.20 6.11
C ILE A 61 17.08 -16.46 5.58
N ILE A 62 17.16 -17.49 6.43
CA ILE A 62 17.86 -18.74 6.16
C ILE A 62 16.94 -19.96 6.19
N ASP A 63 15.73 -19.83 6.71
CA ASP A 63 14.75 -20.91 6.70
C ASP A 63 13.33 -20.39 6.88
N ILE A 64 12.36 -21.23 6.51
CA ILE A 64 10.93 -20.97 6.67
C ILE A 64 10.20 -22.24 7.07
N ALA A 65 9.08 -22.10 7.76
CA ALA A 65 8.22 -23.19 8.16
C ALA A 65 6.79 -22.70 8.41
N ILE A 66 5.81 -23.56 8.16
CA ILE A 66 4.43 -23.34 8.58
C ILE A 66 4.09 -24.33 9.69
N GLY A 67 3.56 -23.81 10.80
CA GLY A 67 3.25 -24.60 11.99
C GLY A 67 1.79 -24.47 12.42
N ASN A 68 1.22 -25.57 12.88
CA ASN A 68 -0.11 -25.58 13.49
C ASN A 68 -0.03 -25.21 14.98
N CYS A 69 -0.96 -24.37 15.43
CA CYS A 69 -1.18 -24.05 16.82
C CYS A 69 -2.55 -24.59 17.27
N TYR A 70 -2.56 -25.63 18.10
CA TYR A 70 -3.78 -26.26 18.59
C TYR A 70 -4.27 -25.59 19.88
N LYS A 71 -5.57 -25.23 19.96
CA LYS A 71 -6.11 -24.45 21.08
C LYS A 71 -5.88 -25.06 22.47
N VAL A 72 -5.81 -26.39 22.57
CA VAL A 72 -5.57 -27.12 23.83
C VAL A 72 -4.21 -26.78 24.47
N LYS A 73 -3.25 -26.27 23.69
CA LYS A 73 -1.90 -25.90 24.17
C LYS A 73 -1.76 -24.40 24.51
N GLY A 74 -2.84 -23.63 24.44
CA GLY A 74 -2.80 -22.16 24.56
C GLY A 74 -2.29 -21.47 23.30
N ASP A 75 -2.48 -20.14 23.22
CA ASP A 75 -2.14 -19.29 22.06
C ASP A 75 -0.83 -18.51 22.24
N GLY A 76 0.05 -18.98 23.14
CA GLY A 76 1.30 -18.31 23.45
C GLY A 76 2.16 -18.00 22.21
N LYS A 77 3.01 -16.97 22.30
CA LYS A 77 3.84 -16.46 21.19
C LYS A 77 4.76 -17.50 20.51
N ARG A 78 5.03 -18.63 21.18
CA ARG A 78 5.81 -19.76 20.64
C ARG A 78 4.97 -20.84 19.96
N CYS A 79 3.64 -20.76 20.02
CA CYS A 79 2.77 -21.74 19.40
C CYS A 79 2.85 -21.64 17.87
N GLY A 80 3.00 -22.79 17.20
CA GLY A 80 3.22 -22.86 15.76
C GLY A 80 4.65 -22.49 15.32
N VAL A 81 5.55 -22.12 16.24
CA VAL A 81 6.94 -21.77 15.93
C VAL A 81 7.83 -23.02 16.08
N PRO A 82 8.73 -23.31 15.13
CA PRO A 82 9.72 -24.39 15.29
C PRO A 82 10.61 -24.22 16.53
N LYS A 83 11.23 -25.30 17.01
CA LYS A 83 12.20 -25.20 18.11
C LYS A 83 13.43 -24.42 17.65
N ALA A 84 14.13 -23.77 18.58
CA ALA A 84 15.32 -22.97 18.25
C ALA A 84 16.40 -23.77 17.48
N VAL A 85 16.51 -25.07 17.78
CA VAL A 85 17.45 -25.99 17.13
C VAL A 85 17.03 -26.45 15.73
N ASP A 86 15.75 -26.30 15.37
CA ASP A 86 15.21 -26.78 14.09
C ASP A 86 15.64 -25.84 12.95
N GLY A 87 15.73 -26.39 11.73
CA GLY A 87 16.13 -25.67 10.53
C GLY A 87 17.63 -25.41 10.40
N ARG A 88 18.04 -24.63 9.38
CA ARG A 88 19.47 -24.36 9.11
C ARG A 88 20.16 -23.62 10.26
N LEU A 89 21.47 -23.87 10.41
CA LEU A 89 22.38 -23.28 11.40
C LEU A 89 22.04 -23.55 12.89
N GLY A 90 21.10 -24.45 13.20
CA GLY A 90 20.83 -24.85 14.59
C GLY A 90 20.41 -23.68 15.49
N ASN A 91 20.76 -23.72 16.78
CA ASN A 91 20.41 -22.64 17.70
C ASN A 91 21.32 -21.41 17.50
N LEU A 92 20.70 -20.25 17.27
CA LEU A 92 21.38 -18.99 16.99
C LEU A 92 21.47 -18.05 18.20
N PHE A 93 20.82 -18.40 19.32
CA PHE A 93 20.82 -17.62 20.57
C PHE A 93 20.48 -16.12 20.36
N ASP A 94 21.40 -15.22 20.65
CA ASP A 94 21.26 -13.77 20.52
C ASP A 94 21.54 -13.24 19.10
N THR A 95 22.15 -14.07 18.24
CA THR A 95 22.54 -13.68 16.87
C THR A 95 21.47 -13.95 15.81
N GLY A 96 20.33 -14.53 16.20
CA GLY A 96 19.23 -14.85 15.29
C GLY A 96 18.23 -15.83 15.90
N GLY A 97 17.28 -16.28 15.09
CA GLY A 97 16.27 -17.25 15.55
C GLY A 97 15.04 -17.32 14.67
N TRP A 98 14.07 -18.13 15.11
CA TRP A 98 12.75 -18.25 14.50
C TRP A 98 11.83 -17.12 14.95
N PHE A 99 11.15 -16.51 13.98
CA PHE A 99 10.14 -15.47 14.16
C PHE A 99 8.85 -15.92 13.50
N ARG A 100 7.72 -15.63 14.14
CA ARG A 100 6.37 -15.92 13.65
C ARG A 100 5.79 -14.66 13.04
N ILE A 101 5.14 -14.77 11.89
CA ILE A 101 4.23 -13.73 11.39
C ILE A 101 2.91 -13.91 12.15
N ASP A 102 2.47 -12.87 12.85
CA ASP A 102 1.30 -12.95 13.73
C ASP A 102 -0.04 -12.83 12.97
N LYS A 103 -0.17 -13.63 11.90
CA LYS A 103 -1.35 -13.75 11.07
C LYS A 103 -1.77 -15.22 11.02
N ASP A 104 -3.01 -15.51 11.39
CA ASP A 104 -3.57 -16.84 11.20
C ASP A 104 -3.84 -17.06 9.72
N LEU A 105 -3.14 -18.00 9.09
CA LEU A 105 -3.31 -18.31 7.67
C LEU A 105 -4.74 -18.79 7.35
N GLY A 106 -5.49 -19.26 8.37
CA GLY A 106 -6.90 -19.62 8.23
C GLY A 106 -7.89 -18.47 8.43
N LEU A 107 -7.43 -17.25 8.75
CA LEU A 107 -8.28 -16.09 9.08
C LEU A 107 -9.35 -16.39 10.14
N GLY A 108 -9.02 -17.20 11.15
CA GLY A 108 -9.93 -17.53 12.25
C GLY A 108 -11.06 -18.52 11.92
N THR A 109 -11.12 -19.08 10.70
CA THR A 109 -12.17 -20.01 10.29
C THR A 109 -12.19 -21.32 11.07
N SER A 110 -11.04 -21.74 11.60
CA SER A 110 -10.89 -23.02 12.28
C SER A 110 -11.03 -22.88 13.80
N TRP A 111 -11.97 -23.65 14.36
CA TRP A 111 -12.21 -23.68 15.79
C TRP A 111 -11.22 -24.58 16.57
N THR A 112 -10.48 -25.47 15.89
CA THR A 112 -9.57 -26.46 16.54
C THR A 112 -8.10 -26.05 16.54
N LYS A 113 -7.65 -25.39 15.47
CA LYS A 113 -6.26 -24.99 15.27
C LYS A 113 -6.14 -23.70 14.46
N LYS A 114 -5.12 -22.91 14.75
CA LYS A 114 -4.62 -21.82 13.90
C LYS A 114 -3.38 -22.30 13.14
N GLN A 115 -3.04 -21.66 12.04
CA GLN A 115 -1.82 -21.97 11.29
C GLN A 115 -0.99 -20.70 11.09
N TYR A 116 0.31 -20.78 11.32
CA TYR A 116 1.20 -19.62 11.29
C TYR A 116 2.41 -19.84 10.40
N PHE A 117 2.79 -18.80 9.67
CA PHE A 117 4.05 -18.76 8.94
C PHE A 117 5.18 -18.30 9.86
N SER A 118 6.31 -19.01 9.83
CA SER A 118 7.52 -18.66 10.57
C SER A 118 8.72 -18.61 9.64
N TYR A 119 9.65 -17.71 9.93
CA TYR A 119 10.92 -17.59 9.22
C TYR A 119 12.07 -17.49 10.22
N LYS A 120 13.23 -18.01 9.83
CA LYS A 120 14.46 -18.00 10.63
C LYS A 120 15.41 -16.97 10.04
N ARG A 121 15.86 -16.02 10.87
CA ARG A 121 16.81 -14.98 10.46
C ARG A 121 18.10 -15.06 11.26
N VAL A 122 19.20 -14.61 10.65
CA VAL A 122 20.53 -14.61 11.25
C VAL A 122 21.28 -13.32 10.92
N ASN A 123 22.10 -12.85 11.86
CA ASN A 123 23.02 -11.74 11.65
C ASN A 123 24.07 -12.07 10.58
N SER A 124 24.26 -11.17 9.61
CA SER A 124 25.25 -11.28 8.54
C SER A 124 26.66 -11.58 9.05
N GLN A 125 27.02 -11.10 10.24
CA GLN A 125 28.32 -11.33 10.86
C GLN A 125 28.55 -12.81 11.19
N VAL A 126 27.49 -13.56 11.53
CA VAL A 126 27.56 -15.01 11.74
C VAL A 126 27.91 -15.71 10.43
N LEU A 127 27.28 -15.32 9.32
CA LEU A 127 27.56 -15.89 8.00
C LEU A 127 29.00 -15.60 7.57
N SER A 128 29.52 -14.41 7.88
CA SER A 128 30.92 -14.04 7.59
C SER A 128 31.95 -14.66 8.53
N GLY A 129 31.52 -15.42 9.56
CA GLY A 129 32.40 -16.00 10.57
C GLY A 129 33.03 -15.00 11.53
N ARG A 130 32.57 -13.74 11.54
CA ARG A 130 33.06 -12.66 12.42
C ARG A 130 32.57 -12.81 13.87
N ILE A 131 31.43 -13.45 14.06
CA ILE A 131 30.87 -13.79 15.38
C ILE A 131 30.34 -15.22 15.37
N THR A 132 30.38 -15.88 16.53
CA THR A 132 29.81 -17.22 16.73
C THR A 132 28.55 -17.13 17.59
N PRO A 133 27.47 -17.88 17.28
CA PRO A 133 26.32 -17.99 18.18
C PRO A 133 26.76 -18.46 19.57
N SER A 134 26.41 -17.73 20.62
CA SER A 134 26.85 -18.00 22.00
C SER A 134 25.66 -17.97 22.96
N GLU A 135 25.67 -18.84 23.97
CA GLU A 135 24.71 -18.81 25.08
C GLU A 135 24.92 -17.61 26.03
N LYS A 136 26.12 -16.98 25.99
CA LYS A 136 26.47 -15.84 26.83
C LYS A 136 26.78 -14.61 25.96
N PRO A 137 26.13 -13.46 26.21
CA PRO A 137 26.45 -12.24 25.50
C PRO A 137 27.86 -11.79 25.94
N SER A 138 28.77 -11.61 24.99
CA SER A 138 30.12 -10.99 25.13
C SER A 138 31.40 -11.85 25.28
N GLU A 139 31.45 -13.14 24.94
CA GLU A 139 32.74 -13.79 24.70
C GLU A 139 33.13 -13.71 23.21
N LYS A 140 34.07 -12.81 22.88
CA LYS A 140 34.82 -12.87 21.61
C LYS A 140 35.61 -14.18 21.60
N ALA A 141 35.12 -15.19 20.91
CA ALA A 141 35.87 -16.43 20.68
C ALA A 141 36.80 -16.25 19.47
N ASP A 142 38.07 -16.58 19.68
CA ASP A 142 39.13 -16.59 18.67
C ASP A 142 38.72 -17.36 17.41
N SER A 143 39.05 -16.77 16.26
CA SER A 143 38.81 -17.29 14.92
C SER A 143 39.58 -18.59 14.64
N LYS A 144 38.98 -19.74 14.95
CA LYS A 144 39.30 -21.01 14.29
C LYS A 144 38.02 -21.75 13.93
N GLY A 145 37.67 -21.71 12.63
CA GLY A 145 36.47 -22.30 12.07
C GLY A 145 36.29 -23.76 12.47
N LYS A 146 35.18 -24.06 13.14
CA LYS A 146 34.74 -25.44 13.41
C LYS A 146 34.04 -25.99 12.17
N ARG A 147 34.60 -27.07 11.62
CA ARG A 147 34.00 -27.90 10.58
C ARG A 147 32.99 -28.86 11.21
N ASP A 148 31.91 -29.17 10.50
CA ASP A 148 31.00 -30.24 10.91
C ASP A 148 31.62 -31.64 10.70
N LYS A 149 30.96 -32.69 11.18
CA LYS A 149 31.42 -34.09 11.09
C LYS A 149 31.49 -34.66 9.66
N THR A 150 31.14 -33.88 8.63
CA THR A 150 31.18 -34.23 7.20
C THR A 150 32.18 -33.39 6.39
N GLY A 151 32.89 -32.45 7.02
CA GLY A 151 33.94 -31.67 6.37
C GLY A 151 33.44 -30.60 5.39
N LYS A 152 32.14 -30.29 5.37
CA LYS A 152 31.58 -29.19 4.55
C LYS A 152 31.64 -27.89 5.35
N GLU A 153 32.15 -26.81 4.73
CA GLU A 153 32.03 -25.45 5.28
C GLU A 153 30.57 -25.18 5.64
N THR A 154 30.32 -24.57 6.81
CA THR A 154 28.98 -24.11 7.19
C THR A 154 28.48 -23.19 6.09
N SER A 155 27.53 -23.67 5.27
CA SER A 155 27.10 -22.95 4.07
C SER A 155 26.67 -21.54 4.46
N GLN A 156 27.33 -20.53 3.90
CA GLN A 156 26.93 -19.11 4.02
C GLN A 156 25.61 -18.80 3.26
N ASP A 157 24.89 -19.86 2.89
CA ASP A 157 23.73 -19.76 2.02
C ASP A 157 22.51 -19.24 2.80
N VAL A 158 21.86 -18.28 2.18
CA VAL A 158 20.60 -17.67 2.62
C VAL A 158 19.52 -18.00 1.61
N ILE A 159 18.27 -17.70 1.94
CA ILE A 159 17.20 -17.78 0.95
C ILE A 159 17.37 -16.58 -0.01
N VAL A 160 17.53 -16.88 -1.29
CA VAL A 160 17.68 -15.89 -2.36
C VAL A 160 16.46 -15.86 -3.28
N ASP A 161 15.66 -16.93 -3.29
CA ASP A 161 14.39 -16.96 -4.00
C ASP A 161 13.36 -17.90 -3.34
N ILE A 162 12.08 -17.66 -3.63
CA ILE A 162 10.95 -18.48 -3.20
C ILE A 162 9.98 -18.62 -4.37
N ALA A 163 9.50 -19.85 -4.59
CA ALA A 163 8.44 -20.16 -5.52
C ALA A 163 7.31 -20.88 -4.78
N ILE A 164 6.06 -20.66 -5.20
CA ILE A 164 4.88 -21.34 -4.66
C ILE A 164 4.29 -22.21 -5.77
N SER A 165 3.99 -23.46 -5.45
CA SER A 165 3.36 -24.39 -6.38
C SER A 165 1.92 -23.96 -6.66
N ASN A 166 1.51 -24.02 -7.92
CA ASN A 166 0.14 -23.79 -8.36
C ASN A 166 -0.36 -25.05 -9.06
N PRO A 167 -1.09 -25.94 -8.35
CA PRO A 167 -1.51 -27.22 -8.92
C PRO A 167 -2.29 -27.11 -10.24
N THR A 168 -2.98 -25.99 -10.46
CA THR A 168 -3.78 -25.76 -11.66
C THR A 168 -2.94 -25.35 -12.86
N SER A 169 -1.96 -24.45 -12.71
CA SER A 169 -1.07 -24.07 -13.82
C SER A 169 0.04 -25.10 -14.01
N ASP A 170 0.66 -25.56 -12.93
CA ASP A 170 1.78 -26.51 -12.97
C ASP A 170 1.40 -27.82 -13.66
N SER A 171 0.16 -28.30 -13.49
CA SER A 171 -0.34 -29.53 -14.13
C SER A 171 -0.63 -29.39 -15.62
N ARG A 172 -0.78 -28.16 -16.13
CA ARG A 172 -0.94 -27.90 -17.58
C ARG A 172 0.39 -28.01 -18.32
N ILE A 173 1.51 -27.93 -17.61
CA ILE A 173 2.85 -28.08 -18.17
C ILE A 173 3.12 -29.56 -18.40
N LYS A 174 3.27 -29.94 -19.67
CA LYS A 174 3.39 -31.35 -20.07
C LYS A 174 4.68 -31.95 -19.51
N GLY A 175 4.58 -33.10 -18.84
CA GLY A 175 5.73 -33.79 -18.26
C GLY A 175 6.23 -33.19 -16.94
N ASN A 176 5.62 -32.09 -16.47
CA ASN A 176 5.98 -31.48 -15.21
C ASN A 176 5.66 -32.41 -14.03
N ARG A 177 6.62 -32.58 -13.13
CA ARG A 177 6.55 -33.44 -11.95
C ARG A 177 6.12 -32.64 -10.70
N LYS A 178 5.15 -31.74 -10.86
CA LYS A 178 4.67 -30.78 -9.83
C LYS A 178 5.76 -29.81 -9.36
N ILE A 179 6.65 -29.42 -10.27
CA ILE A 179 7.62 -28.35 -10.04
C ILE A 179 6.91 -27.03 -10.36
N PRO A 180 7.01 -25.99 -9.50
CA PRO A 180 6.45 -24.69 -9.80
C PRO A 180 6.94 -24.15 -11.15
N GLU A 181 6.02 -23.58 -11.93
CA GLU A 181 6.30 -22.93 -13.22
C GLU A 181 7.49 -21.95 -13.13
N HIS A 182 7.56 -21.13 -12.08
CA HIS A 182 8.68 -20.20 -11.83
C HIS A 182 10.06 -20.88 -11.81
N ILE A 183 10.15 -22.09 -11.26
CA ILE A 183 11.42 -22.84 -11.24
C ILE A 183 11.74 -23.33 -12.65
N LEU A 184 10.74 -23.83 -13.38
CA LEU A 184 10.90 -24.30 -14.76
C LEU A 184 11.33 -23.17 -15.69
N ASP A 185 10.75 -21.98 -15.54
CA ASP A 185 11.14 -20.77 -16.28
C ASP A 185 12.60 -20.40 -16.05
N GLU A 186 13.08 -20.50 -14.80
CA GLU A 186 14.48 -20.25 -14.47
C GLU A 186 15.43 -21.21 -15.21
N PHE A 187 15.13 -22.51 -15.18
CA PHE A 187 15.92 -23.52 -15.89
C PHE A 187 15.83 -23.35 -17.41
N HIS A 188 14.66 -23.00 -17.93
CA HIS A 188 14.47 -22.79 -19.35
C HIS A 188 15.24 -21.55 -19.84
N ALA A 189 15.28 -20.48 -19.05
CA ALA A 189 15.97 -19.24 -19.39
C ALA A 189 17.51 -19.36 -19.29
N THR A 190 18.02 -20.24 -18.43
CA THR A 190 19.47 -20.38 -18.16
C THR A 190 20.15 -21.50 -18.96
N ARG A 191 19.38 -22.38 -19.61
CA ARG A 191 19.90 -23.50 -20.38
C ARG A 191 20.31 -23.09 -21.80
N GLU A 192 21.52 -23.46 -22.19
CA GLU A 192 21.93 -23.47 -23.59
C GLU A 192 21.38 -24.74 -24.27
N PHE A 193 20.39 -24.59 -25.15
CA PHE A 193 19.83 -25.71 -25.90
C PHE A 193 20.76 -26.12 -27.04
N ASN A 194 21.31 -27.34 -26.97
CA ASN A 194 22.08 -27.90 -28.09
C ASN A 194 21.16 -28.51 -29.16
N ASP A 195 21.73 -28.88 -30.32
CA ASP A 195 20.95 -29.42 -31.45
C ASP A 195 20.17 -30.70 -31.08
N ALA A 196 20.69 -31.50 -30.14
CA ALA A 196 20.02 -32.70 -29.64
C ALA A 196 18.87 -32.37 -28.67
N ASP A 197 18.99 -31.32 -27.86
CA ASP A 197 17.93 -30.81 -26.99
C ASP A 197 16.79 -30.24 -27.84
N LEU A 198 17.13 -29.44 -28.87
CA LEU A 198 16.18 -28.92 -29.84
C LEU A 198 15.50 -30.05 -30.63
N GLN A 199 16.25 -31.09 -30.98
CA GLN A 199 15.70 -32.27 -31.65
C GLN A 199 14.77 -33.08 -30.73
N ARG A 200 15.11 -33.28 -29.44
CA ARG A 200 14.23 -33.92 -28.46
C ARG A 200 12.95 -33.12 -28.27
N LEU A 201 13.05 -31.80 -28.08
CA LEU A 201 11.90 -30.91 -27.99
C LEU A 201 11.03 -31.02 -29.26
N ARG A 202 11.63 -31.03 -30.45
CA ARG A 202 10.92 -31.21 -31.73
C ARG A 202 10.27 -32.60 -31.87
N GLU A 203 10.95 -33.67 -31.51
CA GLU A 203 10.44 -35.06 -31.57
C GLU A 203 9.31 -35.29 -30.57
N GLU A 204 9.40 -34.70 -29.38
CA GLU A 204 8.31 -34.69 -28.40
C GLU A 204 7.14 -33.83 -28.88
N GLY A 205 7.40 -32.70 -29.54
CA GLY A 205 6.38 -31.88 -30.21
C GLY A 205 5.65 -32.67 -31.31
N GLN A 206 6.38 -33.42 -32.13
CA GLN A 206 5.84 -34.22 -33.24
C GLN A 206 5.11 -35.48 -32.79
N LYS A 207 5.57 -36.19 -31.74
CA LYS A 207 4.85 -37.35 -31.17
C LYS A 207 3.45 -37.00 -30.65
N ASN A 208 3.19 -35.72 -30.39
CA ASN A 208 1.95 -35.26 -29.76
C ASN A 208 0.96 -34.56 -30.69
N SER A 209 1.31 -34.31 -31.95
CA SER A 209 0.32 -33.91 -32.98
C SER A 209 -0.57 -35.07 -33.45
N GLY A 210 -0.34 -36.29 -32.95
CA GLY A 210 -1.06 -37.52 -33.33
C GLY A 210 -2.28 -37.91 -32.48
N LYS A 211 -2.54 -37.26 -31.33
CA LYS A 211 -3.76 -37.52 -30.55
C LYS A 211 -4.81 -36.46 -30.82
N LYS A 212 -5.61 -36.68 -31.89
CA LYS A 212 -6.93 -36.05 -32.01
C LYS A 212 -7.81 -36.58 -30.88
N THR A 213 -8.23 -35.70 -29.99
CA THR A 213 -9.42 -35.91 -29.15
C THR A 213 -10.63 -36.03 -30.07
N GLU A 214 -11.36 -37.14 -29.98
CA GLU A 214 -12.73 -37.26 -30.49
C GLU A 214 -13.59 -36.22 -29.78
N ALA A 215 -14.06 -35.22 -30.53
CA ALA A 215 -15.15 -34.36 -30.15
C ALA A 215 -16.30 -34.62 -31.12
N LEU A 216 -17.47 -34.91 -30.55
CA LEU A 216 -18.75 -35.11 -31.22
C LEU A 216 -19.02 -34.03 -32.28
N THR A 217 -19.21 -34.46 -33.54
CA THR A 217 -19.71 -33.63 -34.63
C THR A 217 -21.21 -33.80 -34.78
N VAL A 218 -21.96 -32.71 -34.60
CA VAL A 218 -23.30 -32.53 -35.20
C VAL A 218 -23.10 -31.67 -36.45
N ASP A 219 -23.53 -32.22 -37.59
CA ASP A 219 -23.45 -31.61 -38.92
C ASP A 219 -24.61 -30.61 -39.19
N LYS A 220 -24.33 -29.73 -40.17
CA LYS A 220 -25.20 -28.80 -40.95
C LYS A 220 -25.16 -27.36 -40.42
N ASP A 221 -24.72 -26.34 -41.18
CA ASP A 221 -25.14 -26.01 -42.54
C ASP A 221 -24.03 -25.51 -43.48
N LYS A 222 -24.09 -26.01 -44.71
CA LYS A 222 -23.14 -25.81 -45.81
C LYS A 222 -23.77 -24.90 -46.88
N ALA A 223 -24.09 -23.66 -46.51
CA ALA A 223 -24.64 -22.65 -47.43
C ALA A 223 -23.91 -21.29 -47.41
N ALA A 224 -23.05 -21.01 -46.42
CA ALA A 224 -22.36 -19.72 -46.31
C ALA A 224 -20.98 -19.67 -47.00
N SER A 225 -20.38 -20.80 -47.37
CA SER A 225 -18.99 -20.86 -47.85
C SER A 225 -18.82 -20.53 -49.34
N ASN A 226 -19.86 -20.68 -50.16
CA ASN A 226 -19.75 -20.44 -51.60
C ASN A 226 -19.86 -18.96 -52.00
N LYS A 227 -20.41 -18.10 -51.13
CA LYS A 227 -20.57 -16.66 -51.41
C LYS A 227 -19.32 -15.82 -51.08
N ILE A 228 -18.44 -16.34 -50.22
CA ILE A 228 -17.19 -15.69 -49.79
C ILE A 228 -16.08 -15.88 -50.84
N ASN A 229 -16.06 -17.02 -51.54
CA ASN A 229 -15.04 -17.31 -52.56
C ASN A 229 -15.21 -16.49 -53.86
N GLU A 230 -16.41 -16.01 -54.19
CA GLU A 230 -16.62 -15.11 -55.33
C GLU A 230 -16.19 -13.66 -55.04
N ILE A 231 -16.29 -13.22 -53.78
CA ILE A 231 -15.90 -11.87 -53.35
C ILE A 231 -14.37 -11.75 -53.31
N ASN A 232 -13.66 -12.79 -52.83
CA ASN A 232 -12.21 -12.80 -52.74
C ASN A 232 -11.52 -12.78 -54.12
N LYS A 233 -12.11 -13.41 -55.15
CA LYS A 233 -11.60 -13.36 -56.53
C LYS A 233 -11.72 -11.99 -57.20
N LYS A 234 -12.64 -11.12 -56.75
CA LYS A 234 -12.74 -9.74 -57.24
C LYS A 234 -11.68 -8.83 -56.61
N ILE A 235 -11.36 -9.04 -55.34
CA ILE A 235 -10.39 -8.24 -54.57
C ILE A 235 -8.95 -8.51 -55.04
N GLU A 236 -8.61 -9.76 -55.39
CA GLU A 236 -7.28 -10.12 -55.92
C GLU A 236 -6.97 -9.50 -57.30
N LYS A 237 -8.00 -9.14 -58.07
CA LYS A 237 -7.84 -8.51 -59.39
C LYS A 237 -7.54 -7.01 -59.30
N GLU A 238 -8.09 -6.33 -58.29
CA GLU A 238 -7.86 -4.89 -58.05
C GLU A 238 -6.54 -4.60 -57.31
N GLN A 239 -6.00 -5.56 -56.55
CA GLN A 239 -4.72 -5.41 -55.85
C GLN A 239 -3.50 -5.67 -56.75
N LYS A 240 -3.67 -6.38 -57.87
CA LYS A 240 -2.60 -6.67 -58.83
C LYS A 240 -2.19 -5.47 -59.69
N GLU A 241 -3.07 -4.49 -59.89
CA GLU A 241 -2.77 -3.26 -60.65
C GLU A 241 -2.08 -2.16 -59.82
N LYS A 242 -2.09 -2.26 -58.48
CA LYS A 242 -1.38 -1.32 -57.60
C LYS A 242 0.07 -1.74 -57.28
N ALA A 243 0.40 -3.03 -57.41
CA ALA A 243 1.72 -3.58 -57.04
C ALA A 243 2.80 -3.41 -58.14
N GLU A 244 2.45 -3.01 -59.36
CA GLU A 244 3.40 -2.80 -60.45
C GLU A 244 4.05 -1.40 -60.48
N LYS A 245 3.67 -0.47 -59.59
CA LYS A 245 4.24 0.89 -59.53
C LYS A 245 5.29 1.14 -58.45
N GLU A 246 5.43 0.27 -57.45
CA GLU A 246 6.40 0.48 -56.33
C GLU A 246 7.62 -0.45 -56.38
N LYS A 247 7.70 -1.33 -57.38
CA LYS A 247 8.77 -2.33 -57.51
C LYS A 247 10.05 -1.81 -58.20
N ALA A 248 10.06 -0.57 -58.70
CA ALA A 248 11.17 -0.02 -59.48
C ALA A 248 12.23 0.76 -58.66
N GLU A 249 11.99 1.07 -57.37
CA GLU A 249 12.93 1.87 -56.57
C GLU A 249 13.72 1.09 -55.50
N LYS A 250 13.41 -0.20 -55.26
CA LYS A 250 14.10 -0.99 -54.22
C LYS A 250 15.07 -2.06 -54.74
N GLU A 251 15.09 -2.36 -56.04
CA GLU A 251 15.94 -3.41 -56.63
C GLU A 251 17.41 -3.00 -56.89
N LYS A 252 17.82 -1.77 -56.56
CA LYS A 252 19.21 -1.30 -56.76
C LYS A 252 20.08 -1.24 -55.50
N ALA A 253 19.52 -1.45 -54.31
CA ALA A 253 20.25 -1.35 -53.03
C ALA A 253 20.54 -2.70 -52.35
N GLU A 254 19.95 -3.81 -52.80
CA GLU A 254 20.13 -5.14 -52.18
C GLU A 254 21.08 -6.08 -52.93
N LYS A 255 21.47 -5.76 -54.18
CA LYS A 255 22.35 -6.62 -54.99
C LYS A 255 23.85 -6.59 -54.63
N GLU A 256 24.29 -5.72 -53.70
CA GLU A 256 25.69 -5.69 -53.23
C GLU A 256 25.93 -6.38 -51.88
N LYS A 257 24.89 -6.91 -51.21
CA LYS A 257 25.05 -7.60 -49.91
C LYS A 257 24.87 -9.12 -49.94
N GLU A 258 24.48 -9.69 -51.09
CA GLU A 258 24.12 -11.12 -51.19
C GLU A 258 25.25 -12.05 -51.68
N GLU A 259 26.45 -11.54 -51.99
CA GLU A 259 27.59 -12.37 -52.44
C GLU A 259 28.61 -12.73 -51.35
N LYS A 260 28.39 -12.37 -50.07
CA LYS A 260 29.33 -12.68 -48.98
C LYS A 260 28.76 -13.48 -47.80
N LYS A 261 27.62 -14.16 -47.94
CA LYS A 261 27.06 -14.97 -46.82
C LYS A 261 26.49 -16.34 -47.20
N ASN A 262 27.11 -17.01 -48.16
CA ASN A 262 26.95 -18.47 -48.33
C ASN A 262 28.03 -19.22 -47.54
N GLN A 263 27.84 -19.33 -46.22
CA GLN A 263 28.33 -20.43 -45.39
C GLN A 263 27.55 -20.44 -44.06
N ALA A 264 26.95 -21.60 -43.76
CA ALA A 264 26.20 -21.97 -42.55
C ALA A 264 24.90 -21.19 -42.25
N LYS A 265 23.81 -21.56 -42.94
CA LYS A 265 22.44 -21.31 -42.43
C LYS A 265 22.14 -22.27 -41.26
N ARG A 266 22.36 -21.81 -40.03
CA ARG A 266 21.51 -22.20 -38.89
C ARG A 266 20.11 -21.69 -39.21
N THR A 267 19.16 -22.61 -39.41
CA THR A 267 17.74 -22.28 -39.44
C THR A 267 17.32 -21.81 -38.05
N VAL A 268 17.32 -20.49 -37.85
CA VAL A 268 16.56 -19.86 -36.78
C VAL A 268 15.10 -19.91 -37.23
N GLU A 269 14.37 -20.83 -36.65
CA GLU A 269 12.93 -21.02 -36.83
C GLU A 269 12.22 -19.88 -36.06
N THR A 270 11.65 -18.91 -36.79
CA THR A 270 11.05 -17.68 -36.22
C THR A 270 9.57 -17.85 -35.85
N ASP A 271 9.09 -19.07 -35.64
CA ASP A 271 7.68 -19.34 -35.32
C ASP A 271 7.49 -19.38 -33.80
N ARG A 272 7.48 -18.20 -33.16
CA ARG A 272 7.30 -18.01 -31.69
C ARG A 272 6.07 -18.75 -31.13
N PHE A 273 5.05 -19.03 -31.94
CA PHE A 273 3.80 -19.64 -31.51
C PHE A 273 3.82 -21.19 -31.40
N LYS A 274 4.88 -21.88 -31.84
CA LYS A 274 4.96 -23.36 -31.77
C LYS A 274 5.82 -23.92 -30.62
N LEU A 275 6.64 -23.08 -29.97
CA LEU A 275 7.57 -23.50 -28.90
C LEU A 275 7.08 -23.17 -27.48
N GLU A 276 6.04 -22.35 -27.32
CA GLU A 276 5.52 -21.82 -26.03
C GLU A 276 4.93 -22.87 -25.06
N ARG A 277 5.03 -24.18 -25.32
CA ARG A 277 4.56 -25.23 -24.40
C ARG A 277 5.57 -26.31 -24.06
N MET A 278 6.80 -26.21 -24.55
CA MET A 278 7.83 -27.20 -24.26
C MET A 278 8.87 -26.59 -23.33
N MET A 279 8.54 -26.59 -22.05
CA MET A 279 9.50 -26.25 -21.00
C MET A 279 10.46 -27.41 -20.79
N TYR A 280 11.71 -27.07 -20.48
CA TYR A 280 12.66 -28.06 -20.00
C TYR A 280 12.25 -28.49 -18.59
N ILE A 281 12.09 -29.79 -18.37
CA ILE A 281 11.78 -30.34 -17.05
C ILE A 281 13.08 -30.85 -16.42
N PRO A 282 13.63 -30.16 -15.41
CA PRO A 282 14.89 -30.55 -14.79
C PRO A 282 14.75 -31.85 -13.97
N THR A 283 15.88 -32.55 -13.80
CA THR A 283 15.98 -33.70 -12.89
C THR A 283 16.05 -33.24 -11.43
N ASP A 284 15.84 -34.16 -10.49
CA ASP A 284 15.89 -33.82 -9.06
C ASP A 284 17.31 -33.42 -8.63
N GLU A 285 18.33 -33.99 -9.28
CA GLU A 285 19.73 -33.61 -9.13
C GLU A 285 19.98 -32.18 -9.61
N GLU A 286 19.50 -31.81 -10.80
CA GLU A 286 19.65 -30.45 -11.35
C GLU A 286 18.97 -29.40 -10.46
N ILE A 287 17.75 -29.69 -9.97
CA ILE A 287 17.03 -28.84 -9.01
C ILE A 287 17.85 -28.63 -7.74
N LYS A 288 18.41 -29.72 -7.20
CA LYS A 288 19.21 -29.69 -5.98
C LYS A 288 20.53 -28.95 -6.17
N GLU A 289 21.19 -29.11 -7.32
CA GLU A 289 22.41 -28.40 -7.70
C GLU A 289 22.17 -26.90 -7.89
N ALA A 290 21.00 -26.53 -8.45
CA ALA A 290 20.55 -25.13 -8.52
C ALA A 290 20.15 -24.53 -7.16
N GLY A 291 20.15 -25.34 -6.09
CA GLY A 291 19.89 -24.90 -4.71
C GLY A 291 18.41 -24.84 -4.33
N TRP A 292 17.50 -25.33 -5.18
CA TRP A 292 16.06 -25.38 -4.91
C TRP A 292 15.71 -26.54 -3.98
N VAL A 293 14.89 -26.26 -2.97
CA VAL A 293 14.45 -27.22 -1.95
C VAL A 293 12.96 -27.05 -1.69
N ALA A 294 12.19 -28.13 -1.84
CA ALA A 294 10.77 -28.16 -1.49
C ALA A 294 10.57 -28.06 0.04
N LYS A 295 9.53 -27.32 0.44
CA LYS A 295 9.04 -27.14 1.81
C LYS A 295 7.55 -27.53 1.87
N SER A 296 6.89 -27.26 2.99
CA SER A 296 5.45 -27.53 3.15
C SER A 296 4.58 -26.53 2.39
N ASN A 297 3.27 -26.82 2.27
CA ASN A 297 2.26 -25.88 1.74
C ASN A 297 2.54 -25.38 0.31
N GLY A 298 3.21 -26.21 -0.50
CA GLY A 298 3.59 -25.87 -1.88
C GLY A 298 4.78 -24.92 -2.00
N ILE A 299 5.44 -24.55 -0.90
CA ILE A 299 6.57 -23.62 -0.94
C ILE A 299 7.84 -24.32 -1.41
N TRP A 300 8.61 -23.66 -2.25
CA TRP A 300 9.98 -24.02 -2.64
C TRP A 300 10.91 -22.84 -2.33
N VAL A 301 12.09 -23.13 -1.80
CA VAL A 301 13.09 -22.11 -1.47
C VAL A 301 14.37 -22.37 -2.23
N LYS A 302 14.99 -21.32 -2.75
CA LYS A 302 16.31 -21.38 -3.35
C LYS A 302 17.35 -20.87 -2.38
N TYR A 303 18.35 -21.69 -2.12
CA TYR A 303 19.50 -21.33 -1.30
C TYR A 303 20.65 -20.87 -2.19
N GLY A 304 21.31 -19.80 -1.78
CA GLY A 304 22.49 -19.28 -2.46
C GLY A 304 23.28 -18.32 -1.59
N LYS A 305 24.45 -17.90 -2.09
CA LYS A 305 25.30 -16.94 -1.40
C LYS A 305 24.57 -15.60 -1.23
N ALA A 306 24.65 -15.06 -0.01
CA ALA A 306 24.06 -13.77 0.29
C ALA A 306 24.76 -12.64 -0.46
N SER A 307 23.96 -11.79 -1.10
CA SER A 307 24.36 -10.47 -1.58
C SER A 307 23.28 -9.45 -1.20
N PRO A 308 23.62 -8.15 -1.08
CA PRO A 308 22.64 -7.10 -0.81
C PRO A 308 21.48 -7.03 -1.82
N GLU A 309 21.67 -7.53 -3.04
CA GLU A 309 20.70 -7.47 -4.13
C GLU A 309 19.79 -8.71 -4.23
N ASN A 310 20.28 -9.90 -3.87
CA ASN A 310 19.53 -11.15 -4.06
C ASN A 310 18.90 -11.70 -2.77
N ALA A 311 19.44 -11.37 -1.61
CA ALA A 311 19.05 -12.05 -0.38
C ALA A 311 17.66 -11.59 0.07
N ILE A 312 16.84 -12.55 0.48
CA ILE A 312 15.55 -12.25 1.09
C ILE A 312 15.78 -11.85 2.55
N THR A 313 15.33 -10.64 2.89
CA THR A 313 15.52 -10.04 4.23
C THR A 313 14.20 -9.76 4.94
N GLY A 314 13.07 -9.89 4.25
CA GLY A 314 11.73 -9.69 4.81
C GLY A 314 10.75 -10.65 4.18
N ILE A 315 9.85 -11.19 4.99
CA ILE A 315 8.72 -12.01 4.56
C ILE A 315 7.47 -11.55 5.31
N ASP A 316 6.35 -11.53 4.61
CA ASP A 316 5.04 -11.18 5.12
C ASP A 316 3.95 -11.96 4.35
N ILE A 317 2.72 -11.95 4.85
CA ILE A 317 1.56 -12.63 4.26
C ILE A 317 0.45 -11.61 4.02
N LEU A 318 -0.12 -11.61 2.82
CA LEU A 318 -1.33 -10.86 2.46
C LEU A 318 -2.44 -11.82 2.04
N PHE A 319 -3.69 -11.38 1.99
CA PHE A 319 -4.85 -12.26 1.80
C PHE A 319 -5.80 -11.78 0.71
N GLY A 320 -6.24 -12.71 -0.13
CA GLY A 320 -7.14 -12.43 -1.26
C GLY A 320 -6.41 -12.40 -2.60
N GLU A 321 -7.11 -12.79 -3.65
CA GLU A 321 -6.55 -12.88 -5.01
C GLU A 321 -6.23 -11.50 -5.61
N ASP A 322 -6.82 -10.46 -5.03
CA ASP A 322 -6.65 -9.04 -5.35
C ASP A 322 -5.64 -8.33 -4.43
N ALA A 323 -4.92 -9.09 -3.60
CA ALA A 323 -3.86 -8.54 -2.75
C ALA A 323 -2.77 -7.85 -3.59
N VAL A 324 -2.28 -6.72 -3.08
CA VAL A 324 -1.17 -5.96 -3.66
C VAL A 324 -0.23 -5.53 -2.54
N ASP A 325 1.04 -5.36 -2.86
CA ASP A 325 2.04 -4.84 -1.92
C ASP A 325 2.66 -3.56 -2.48
N PRO A 326 2.26 -2.38 -2.00
CA PRO A 326 2.74 -1.09 -2.50
C PRO A 326 4.14 -0.73 -1.97
N ARG A 327 4.70 -1.54 -1.07
CA ARG A 327 5.99 -1.24 -0.44
C ARG A 327 7.12 -1.39 -1.47
N PRO A 328 7.96 -0.36 -1.71
CA PRO A 328 9.12 -0.48 -2.58
C PRO A 328 10.00 -1.63 -2.13
N ASN A 329 10.58 -2.38 -3.08
CA ASN A 329 11.42 -3.56 -2.85
C ASN A 329 10.76 -4.78 -2.19
N TRP A 330 9.44 -4.72 -1.98
CA TRP A 330 8.62 -5.91 -1.73
C TRP A 330 8.02 -6.43 -3.04
N ARG A 331 7.82 -7.74 -3.09
CA ARG A 331 7.19 -8.44 -4.21
C ARG A 331 6.25 -9.50 -3.67
N LEU A 332 4.97 -9.37 -3.99
CA LEU A 332 4.01 -10.45 -3.85
C LEU A 332 4.40 -11.58 -4.81
N ILE A 333 4.61 -12.79 -4.30
CA ILE A 333 4.96 -13.94 -5.15
C ILE A 333 3.75 -14.29 -6.02
N GLU A 334 3.96 -14.28 -7.32
CA GLU A 334 2.92 -14.15 -8.33
C GLU A 334 1.85 -15.25 -8.23
N ARG A 335 0.60 -14.80 -7.97
CA ARG A 335 -0.71 -15.45 -8.20
C ARG A 335 -0.88 -16.90 -7.73
N SER A 336 -0.01 -17.38 -6.87
CA SER A 336 -0.08 -18.73 -6.32
C SER A 336 -0.23 -18.63 -4.80
N PRO A 337 -1.43 -18.90 -4.27
CA PRO A 337 -1.63 -18.87 -2.83
C PRO A 337 -0.88 -20.02 -2.17
N LEU A 338 -0.55 -19.85 -0.89
CA LEU A 338 -0.08 -20.93 -0.04
C LEU A 338 -1.15 -22.03 0.02
N LEU A 339 -0.72 -23.26 -0.25
CA LEU A 339 -1.61 -24.42 -0.24
C LEU A 339 -1.92 -24.84 1.21
N ASP A 340 -3.07 -25.49 1.42
CA ASP A 340 -3.46 -26.09 2.71
C ASP A 340 -3.50 -25.12 3.91
N THR A 341 -3.88 -23.85 3.68
CA THR A 341 -3.86 -22.77 4.67
C THR A 341 -5.12 -22.59 5.52
N LEU A 342 -6.17 -23.39 5.28
CA LEU A 342 -7.50 -23.24 5.91
C LEU A 342 -8.21 -21.90 5.63
N ALA A 343 -7.60 -21.02 4.84
CA ALA A 343 -8.21 -19.77 4.42
C ALA A 343 -9.54 -20.04 3.68
N PRO A 344 -10.57 -19.21 3.88
CA PRO A 344 -11.81 -19.35 3.13
C PRO A 344 -11.59 -19.02 1.65
N SER A 345 -12.49 -19.52 0.80
CA SER A 345 -12.47 -19.25 -0.65
C SER A 345 -12.45 -17.73 -0.91
N GLY A 346 -11.61 -17.29 -1.86
CA GLY A 346 -11.46 -15.87 -2.22
C GLY A 346 -10.60 -15.04 -1.25
N LYS A 347 -10.14 -15.62 -0.13
CA LYS A 347 -9.28 -14.95 0.87
C LYS A 347 -8.01 -15.77 1.14
N SER A 348 -7.49 -16.44 0.12
CA SER A 348 -6.30 -17.29 0.24
C SER A 348 -5.06 -16.47 0.66
N ALA A 349 -4.14 -17.10 1.39
CA ALA A 349 -2.92 -16.46 1.86
C ALA A 349 -1.85 -16.43 0.75
N TYR A 350 -1.25 -15.26 0.52
CA TYR A 350 -0.18 -15.02 -0.46
C TYR A 350 1.10 -14.56 0.24
N LEU A 351 2.23 -15.07 -0.20
CA LEU A 351 3.54 -14.69 0.33
C LEU A 351 4.03 -13.41 -0.36
N THR A 352 4.43 -12.41 0.41
CA THR A 352 5.18 -11.25 -0.09
C THR A 352 6.56 -11.19 0.55
N ILE A 353 7.56 -10.86 -0.27
CA ILE A 353 8.97 -10.95 0.09
C ILE A 353 9.70 -9.65 -0.19
N ARG A 354 10.61 -9.27 0.70
CA ARG A 354 11.57 -8.18 0.48
C ARG A 354 12.92 -8.74 0.06
N ARG A 355 13.40 -8.31 -1.11
CA ARG A 355 14.78 -8.58 -1.55
C ARG A 355 15.66 -7.37 -1.24
N GLY A 356 16.83 -7.66 -0.66
CA GLY A 356 17.78 -6.65 -0.22
C GLY A 356 17.34 -5.89 1.03
N PRO A 357 18.07 -4.82 1.43
CA PRO A 357 17.85 -4.12 2.70
C PRO A 357 16.50 -3.39 2.73
N ARG A 358 15.98 -3.07 3.93
CA ARG A 358 14.83 -2.16 4.04
C ARG A 358 15.17 -0.83 3.39
N VAL A 359 14.25 -0.34 2.55
CA VAL A 359 14.33 1.00 2.01
C VAL A 359 13.77 1.99 3.02
N ASP A 360 14.51 3.07 3.29
CA ASP A 360 13.98 4.23 3.99
C ASP A 360 12.95 4.94 3.10
N TYR A 361 11.70 4.99 3.55
CA TYR A 361 10.62 5.58 2.76
C TYR A 361 10.52 7.10 2.90
N SER A 362 11.20 7.70 3.88
CA SER A 362 11.23 9.16 4.05
C SER A 362 11.77 9.88 2.82
N LYS A 363 12.63 9.21 2.04
CA LYS A 363 13.16 9.73 0.77
C LYS A 363 12.11 9.88 -0.34
N TYR A 364 10.94 9.25 -0.21
CA TYR A 364 9.83 9.42 -1.15
C TYR A 364 8.86 10.53 -0.73
N LEU A 365 9.07 11.14 0.44
CA LEU A 365 8.27 12.27 0.87
C LEU A 365 8.56 13.46 -0.06
N LEU A 366 7.53 13.93 -0.75
CA LEU A 366 7.63 15.08 -1.63
C LEU A 366 7.05 16.30 -0.90
N PRO A 367 7.79 17.43 -0.83
CA PRO A 367 7.20 18.67 -0.35
C PRO A 367 6.01 19.06 -1.24
N LEU A 368 4.89 19.43 -0.63
CA LEU A 368 3.73 19.91 -1.36
C LEU A 368 4.03 21.30 -1.93
N LYS A 369 3.83 21.47 -3.23
CA LYS A 369 4.14 22.71 -3.95
C LYS A 369 3.01 23.09 -4.89
N LEU A 370 2.87 24.39 -5.11
CA LEU A 370 1.95 24.90 -6.13
C LEU A 370 2.37 24.44 -7.53
N ASN A 371 1.39 24.04 -8.32
CA ASN A 371 1.51 23.68 -9.71
C ASN A 371 0.88 24.80 -10.57
N LYS A 372 1.73 25.57 -11.26
CA LYS A 372 1.31 26.75 -12.05
C LYS A 372 0.45 27.74 -11.25
N GLY A 373 0.79 27.94 -9.98
CA GLY A 373 0.10 28.86 -9.06
C GLY A 373 -1.15 28.29 -8.38
N LYS A 374 -1.55 27.05 -8.70
CA LYS A 374 -2.71 26.38 -8.11
C LYS A 374 -2.31 25.11 -7.37
N PHE A 375 -3.22 24.59 -6.56
CA PHE A 375 -3.07 23.31 -5.88
C PHE A 375 -4.39 22.53 -5.94
N LYS A 376 -4.34 21.33 -6.50
CA LYS A 376 -5.53 20.49 -6.68
C LYS A 376 -5.53 19.33 -5.68
N ILE A 377 -6.62 19.21 -4.92
CA ILE A 377 -6.87 18.14 -3.96
C ILE A 377 -8.02 17.26 -4.47
N LEU A 378 -7.79 15.96 -4.57
CA LEU A 378 -8.87 14.97 -4.73
C LEU A 378 -9.20 14.39 -3.35
N GLN A 379 -10.43 14.57 -2.88
CA GLN A 379 -10.93 13.93 -1.67
C GLN A 379 -11.55 12.57 -2.02
N VAL A 380 -11.11 11.53 -1.31
CA VAL A 380 -11.63 10.17 -1.41
C VAL A 380 -12.16 9.75 -0.04
N ALA A 381 -13.46 9.55 0.06
CA ALA A 381 -14.12 9.23 1.32
C ALA A 381 -14.75 7.83 1.26
N ASP A 382 -14.68 7.10 2.37
CA ASP A 382 -15.49 5.90 2.60
C ASP A 382 -15.31 4.80 1.53
N LEU A 383 -14.06 4.44 1.18
CA LEU A 383 -13.78 3.36 0.22
C LEU A 383 -14.28 1.98 0.69
N HIS A 384 -14.27 1.71 1.99
CA HIS A 384 -14.79 0.47 2.58
C HIS A 384 -14.16 -0.82 2.02
N PHE A 385 -12.85 -0.82 1.79
CA PHE A 385 -12.14 -1.98 1.23
C PHE A 385 -12.10 -3.15 2.21
N SER A 386 -12.02 -4.36 1.65
CA SER A 386 -12.10 -5.61 2.38
C SER A 386 -10.87 -6.49 2.14
N THR A 387 -10.78 -7.60 2.87
CA THR A 387 -9.87 -8.70 2.50
C THR A 387 -10.51 -9.51 1.39
N GLY A 388 -9.87 -9.63 0.24
CA GLY A 388 -10.52 -10.13 -0.98
C GLY A 388 -11.34 -9.04 -1.69
N VAL A 389 -12.09 -9.43 -2.73
CA VAL A 389 -12.75 -8.48 -3.66
C VAL A 389 -13.95 -7.69 -3.09
N GLY A 390 -14.43 -8.07 -1.90
CA GLY A 390 -15.57 -7.43 -1.23
C GLY A 390 -16.92 -7.66 -1.90
N ASN A 391 -17.99 -7.38 -1.15
CA ASN A 391 -19.36 -7.47 -1.63
C ASN A 391 -19.93 -6.07 -1.85
N CYS A 392 -20.50 -5.81 -3.03
CA CYS A 392 -21.15 -4.52 -3.27
C CYS A 392 -22.36 -4.33 -2.36
N ARG A 393 -22.36 -3.21 -1.65
CA ARG A 393 -23.43 -2.76 -0.76
C ARG A 393 -24.20 -1.65 -1.45
N ASP A 394 -25.49 -1.86 -1.66
CA ASP A 394 -26.39 -0.90 -2.30
C ASP A 394 -25.87 -0.30 -3.63
N PRO A 395 -25.36 -1.10 -4.58
CA PRO A 395 -24.85 -0.56 -5.83
C PRO A 395 -25.99 0.05 -6.64
N SER A 396 -25.68 1.12 -7.36
CA SER A 396 -26.63 1.81 -8.24
C SER A 396 -26.12 1.81 -9.68
N PRO A 397 -26.96 1.49 -10.68
CA PRO A 397 -28.33 0.99 -10.55
C PRO A 397 -28.41 -0.41 -9.88
N ALA A 398 -29.54 -0.74 -9.26
CA ALA A 398 -29.67 -1.92 -8.36
C ALA A 398 -29.48 -3.28 -9.06
N ASP A 399 -29.72 -3.35 -10.37
CA ASP A 399 -29.51 -4.54 -11.20
C ASP A 399 -28.02 -4.89 -11.37
N THR A 400 -27.12 -3.92 -11.14
CA THR A 400 -25.66 -4.14 -11.14
C THR A 400 -25.16 -4.97 -9.96
N LYS A 401 -26.01 -5.30 -8.97
CA LYS A 401 -25.62 -6.06 -7.77
C LYS A 401 -25.15 -7.49 -8.06
N LYS A 402 -25.69 -8.14 -9.10
CA LYS A 402 -25.38 -9.54 -9.38
C LYS A 402 -23.96 -9.68 -9.96
N GLY A 403 -23.09 -10.40 -9.26
CA GLY A 403 -21.69 -10.59 -9.67
C GLY A 403 -20.83 -9.34 -9.45
N CYS A 404 -21.27 -8.41 -8.61
CA CYS A 404 -20.54 -7.19 -8.30
C CYS A 404 -19.45 -7.44 -7.27
N GLU A 405 -18.23 -7.12 -7.65
CA GLU A 405 -17.05 -7.09 -6.78
C GLU A 405 -16.79 -5.64 -6.36
N ALA A 406 -16.88 -5.36 -5.06
CA ALA A 406 -16.88 -3.99 -4.54
C ALA A 406 -15.54 -3.28 -4.77
N ASP A 407 -14.44 -3.90 -4.36
CA ASP A 407 -13.13 -3.26 -4.37
C ASP A 407 -12.64 -3.06 -5.82
N PRO A 408 -12.75 -4.04 -6.74
CA PRO A 408 -12.43 -3.83 -8.15
C PRO A 408 -13.28 -2.77 -8.85
N ARG A 409 -14.58 -2.66 -8.55
CA ARG A 409 -15.45 -1.61 -9.12
C ARG A 409 -15.03 -0.23 -8.61
N THR A 410 -14.78 -0.12 -7.31
CA THR A 410 -14.31 1.11 -6.68
C THR A 410 -12.94 1.54 -7.23
N LEU A 411 -12.01 0.60 -7.42
CA LEU A 411 -10.69 0.88 -8.00
C LEU A 411 -10.82 1.41 -9.42
N ARG A 412 -11.67 0.83 -10.28
CA ARG A 412 -11.90 1.37 -11.64
C ARG A 412 -12.36 2.83 -11.60
N PHE A 413 -13.28 3.15 -10.70
CA PHE A 413 -13.74 4.52 -10.51
C PHE A 413 -12.61 5.44 -10.03
N LEU A 414 -11.92 5.08 -8.94
CA LEU A 414 -10.81 5.85 -8.39
C LEU A 414 -9.71 6.11 -9.41
N GLU A 415 -9.27 5.07 -10.12
CA GLU A 415 -8.22 5.19 -11.12
C GLU A 415 -8.64 6.08 -12.29
N SER A 416 -9.89 5.99 -12.75
CA SER A 416 -10.39 6.88 -13.80
C SER A 416 -10.37 8.35 -13.36
N VAL A 417 -10.77 8.66 -12.13
CA VAL A 417 -10.75 10.03 -11.60
C VAL A 417 -9.33 10.52 -11.41
N LEU A 418 -8.40 9.67 -10.97
CA LEU A 418 -6.98 10.04 -10.87
C LEU A 418 -6.39 10.40 -12.24
N ASP A 419 -6.77 9.68 -13.30
CA ASP A 419 -6.30 9.93 -14.67
C ASP A 419 -6.90 11.22 -15.26
N ILE A 420 -8.17 11.52 -14.95
CA ILE A 420 -8.88 12.73 -15.38
C ILE A 420 -8.37 13.96 -14.63
N GLU A 421 -8.37 13.91 -13.29
CA GLU A 421 -8.13 15.10 -12.46
C GLU A 421 -6.67 15.42 -12.24
N LYS A 422 -5.79 14.40 -12.20
CA LYS A 422 -4.35 14.55 -11.95
C LYS A 422 -4.06 15.44 -10.73
N PRO A 423 -4.55 15.07 -9.54
CA PRO A 423 -4.43 15.90 -8.34
C PRO A 423 -2.97 16.05 -7.90
N ASP A 424 -2.65 17.17 -7.25
CA ASP A 424 -1.36 17.39 -6.59
C ASP A 424 -1.31 16.68 -5.22
N LEU A 425 -2.47 16.43 -4.61
CA LEU A 425 -2.65 15.69 -3.37
C LEU A 425 -3.95 14.89 -3.37
N VAL A 426 -3.92 13.65 -2.87
CA VAL A 426 -5.14 12.91 -2.52
C VAL A 426 -5.35 12.97 -1.00
N VAL A 427 -6.57 13.27 -0.56
CA VAL A 427 -6.93 13.26 0.87
C VAL A 427 -7.97 12.17 1.13
N LEU A 428 -7.61 11.18 1.94
CA LEU A 428 -8.47 10.10 2.36
C LEU A 428 -9.14 10.45 3.70
N THR A 429 -10.45 10.69 3.70
CA THR A 429 -11.20 11.18 4.88
C THR A 429 -11.86 10.07 5.71
N GLY A 430 -11.14 8.98 5.97
CA GLY A 430 -11.58 7.87 6.83
C GLY A 430 -12.48 6.83 6.17
N ASP A 431 -12.67 5.71 6.87
CA ASP A 431 -13.41 4.50 6.46
C ASP A 431 -12.93 3.96 5.10
N GLN A 432 -11.61 3.91 4.96
CA GLN A 432 -10.97 3.33 3.79
C GLN A 432 -11.01 1.81 3.85
N VAL A 433 -11.03 1.24 5.06
CA VAL A 433 -11.18 -0.18 5.34
C VAL A 433 -12.52 -0.42 6.03
N PHE A 434 -13.27 -1.41 5.54
CA PHE A 434 -14.44 -1.92 6.25
C PHE A 434 -14.03 -3.07 7.16
N GLY A 435 -13.67 -2.77 8.41
CA GLY A 435 -13.02 -3.72 9.31
C GLY A 435 -13.76 -5.05 9.50
N GLN A 436 -15.09 -5.06 9.45
CA GLN A 436 -15.91 -6.28 9.54
C GLN A 436 -15.70 -7.25 8.37
N GLU A 437 -15.38 -6.75 7.17
CA GLU A 437 -15.07 -7.54 5.98
C GLU A 437 -13.57 -7.64 5.70
N ALA A 438 -12.74 -7.07 6.58
CA ALA A 438 -11.27 -7.05 6.48
C ALA A 438 -10.61 -7.82 7.64
N PRO A 439 -10.77 -9.16 7.73
CA PRO A 439 -10.09 -9.99 8.73
C PRO A 439 -8.55 -9.91 8.65
N ASP A 440 -7.99 -9.46 7.52
CA ASP A 440 -6.65 -8.90 7.42
C ASP A 440 -6.73 -7.46 6.88
N ALA A 441 -6.73 -6.49 7.81
CA ALA A 441 -6.85 -5.08 7.49
C ALA A 441 -5.61 -4.52 6.76
N GLU A 442 -4.43 -5.09 6.98
CA GLU A 442 -3.21 -4.70 6.26
C GLU A 442 -3.37 -4.87 4.74
N THR A 443 -3.93 -6.00 4.29
CA THR A 443 -4.21 -6.20 2.85
C THR A 443 -5.19 -5.15 2.30
N ALA A 444 -6.24 -4.81 3.05
CA ALA A 444 -7.21 -3.80 2.63
C ALA A 444 -6.57 -2.40 2.53
N VAL A 445 -5.76 -1.99 3.52
CA VAL A 445 -5.02 -0.71 3.50
C VAL A 445 -4.08 -0.64 2.29
N PHE A 446 -3.33 -1.70 2.03
CA PHE A 446 -2.43 -1.74 0.87
C PHE A 446 -3.17 -1.62 -0.45
N LYS A 447 -4.30 -2.30 -0.61
CA LYS A 447 -5.14 -2.14 -1.79
C LYS A 447 -5.66 -0.72 -1.97
N ALA A 448 -6.15 -0.10 -0.90
CA ALA A 448 -6.70 1.26 -0.94
C ALA A 448 -5.64 2.31 -1.31
N LEU A 449 -4.39 2.14 -0.84
CA LEU A 449 -3.32 3.12 -1.04
C LEU A 449 -2.44 2.86 -2.28
N ASN A 450 -2.48 1.64 -2.83
CA ASN A 450 -1.67 1.26 -3.99
C ASN A 450 -1.84 2.18 -5.24
N PRO A 451 -3.04 2.68 -5.58
CA PRO A 451 -3.20 3.56 -6.73
C PRO A 451 -2.35 4.83 -6.66
N PHE A 452 -2.17 5.39 -5.46
CA PHE A 452 -1.39 6.62 -5.24
C PHE A 452 0.10 6.32 -5.23
N VAL A 453 0.52 5.25 -4.55
CA VAL A 453 1.92 4.83 -4.48
C VAL A 453 2.46 4.50 -5.88
N SER A 454 1.68 3.77 -6.68
CA SER A 454 2.04 3.40 -8.05
C SER A 454 2.15 4.62 -8.98
N ARG A 455 1.29 5.63 -8.78
CA ARG A 455 1.28 6.89 -9.55
C ARG A 455 2.22 7.96 -9.01
N LYS A 456 2.86 7.72 -7.86
CA LYS A 456 3.72 8.68 -7.15
C LYS A 456 3.00 9.97 -6.76
N ILE A 457 1.72 9.86 -6.44
CA ILE A 457 0.88 10.99 -6.01
C ILE A 457 0.96 11.09 -4.49
N PRO A 458 1.31 12.26 -3.93
CA PRO A 458 1.24 12.48 -2.49
C PRO A 458 -0.17 12.22 -1.96
N PHE A 459 -0.28 11.58 -0.80
CA PHE A 459 -1.58 11.35 -0.16
C PHE A 459 -1.55 11.58 1.36
N ALA A 460 -2.67 12.04 1.88
CA ALA A 460 -2.93 12.23 3.31
C ALA A 460 -4.05 11.29 3.76
N VAL A 461 -4.00 10.85 5.01
CA VAL A 461 -4.99 9.92 5.59
C VAL A 461 -5.48 10.45 6.94
N THR A 462 -6.80 10.43 7.12
CA THR A 462 -7.45 10.43 8.44
C THR A 462 -8.20 9.13 8.61
N LEU A 463 -8.38 8.67 9.85
CA LEU A 463 -9.10 7.42 10.12
C LEU A 463 -10.58 7.68 10.45
N GLY A 464 -11.43 6.77 10.00
CA GLY A 464 -12.83 6.69 10.37
C GLY A 464 -13.11 5.63 11.43
N ASN A 465 -14.38 5.37 11.71
CA ASN A 465 -14.79 4.44 12.77
C ASN A 465 -14.63 2.96 12.38
N HIS A 466 -14.58 2.63 11.09
CA HIS A 466 -14.43 1.27 10.58
C HIS A 466 -12.96 0.84 10.41
N ASP A 467 -12.03 1.80 10.30
CA ASP A 467 -10.62 1.53 9.98
C ASP A 467 -9.84 0.75 11.08
N ASP A 468 -10.38 0.70 12.32
CA ASP A 468 -9.83 -0.03 13.46
C ASP A 468 -10.79 -1.12 14.01
N GLU A 469 -11.68 -1.65 13.16
CA GLU A 469 -12.57 -2.78 13.51
C GLU A 469 -12.06 -4.14 13.01
N GLY A 470 -11.01 -4.15 12.17
CA GLY A 470 -10.40 -5.35 11.63
C GLY A 470 -9.26 -5.91 12.50
N SER A 471 -8.21 -6.43 11.85
CA SER A 471 -7.05 -7.02 12.55
C SER A 471 -6.02 -6.02 13.07
N LEU A 472 -6.10 -4.74 12.68
CA LEU A 472 -5.18 -3.69 13.10
C LEU A 472 -5.88 -2.73 14.08
N SER A 473 -5.15 -2.31 15.12
CA SER A 473 -5.59 -1.20 15.97
C SER A 473 -5.49 0.14 15.22
N ARG A 474 -6.17 1.17 15.73
CA ARG A 474 -6.15 2.53 15.16
C ARG A 474 -4.73 3.07 14.96
N SER A 475 -3.86 2.87 15.95
CA SER A 475 -2.45 3.28 15.89
C SER A 475 -1.67 2.50 14.83
N GLU A 476 -1.89 1.18 14.73
CA GLU A 476 -1.26 0.35 13.70
C GLU A 476 -1.74 0.70 12.29
N SER A 477 -3.05 0.95 12.09
CA SER A 477 -3.60 1.40 10.81
C SER A 477 -3.04 2.76 10.37
N MET A 478 -2.93 3.73 11.29
CA MET A 478 -2.31 5.04 11.00
C MET A 478 -0.83 4.87 10.66
N ALA A 479 -0.10 4.10 11.47
CA ALA A 479 1.32 3.91 11.27
C ALA A 479 1.65 3.15 9.98
N LEU A 480 0.82 2.18 9.58
CA LEU A 480 0.92 1.51 8.29
C LEU A 480 0.78 2.51 7.15
N SER A 481 -0.25 3.36 7.21
CA SER A 481 -0.56 4.36 6.18
C SER A 481 0.49 5.47 6.10
N ALA A 482 1.01 5.93 7.24
CA ALA A 482 2.06 6.94 7.34
C ALA A 482 3.43 6.44 6.87
N ASN A 483 3.68 5.13 6.93
CA ASN A 483 4.95 4.50 6.57
C ASN A 483 4.91 3.87 5.16
N LEU A 484 4.16 4.48 4.24
CA LEU A 484 4.19 4.16 2.81
C LEU A 484 4.80 5.31 2.00
N PRO A 485 5.42 5.03 0.85
CA PRO A 485 5.95 6.09 -0.03
C PRO A 485 4.88 7.09 -0.41
N TYR A 486 5.26 8.36 -0.54
CA TYR A 486 4.36 9.47 -0.89
C TYR A 486 3.26 9.77 0.14
N SER A 487 3.20 9.06 1.26
CA SER A 487 2.33 9.43 2.37
C SER A 487 2.86 10.68 3.07
N ILE A 488 2.01 11.68 3.23
CA ILE A 488 2.29 12.85 4.09
C ILE A 488 1.62 12.72 5.47
N ALA A 489 0.96 11.59 5.73
CA ALA A 489 0.32 11.34 7.01
C ALA A 489 1.36 11.18 8.13
N ALA A 490 1.01 11.57 9.34
CA ALA A 490 1.86 11.44 10.51
C ALA A 490 1.05 10.94 11.70
N MET A 491 1.71 10.24 12.64
CA MET A 491 1.06 9.77 13.88
C MET A 491 0.50 10.91 14.73
N GLY A 492 1.11 12.10 14.65
CA GLY A 492 0.82 13.21 15.54
C GLY A 492 1.53 13.09 16.90
N PRO A 493 1.38 14.11 17.76
CA PRO A 493 1.95 14.13 19.10
C PRO A 493 1.28 13.12 20.05
N GLU A 494 2.08 12.40 20.85
CA GLU A 494 1.60 11.36 21.77
C GLU A 494 0.73 11.91 22.91
N GLU A 495 0.94 13.17 23.29
CA GLU A 495 0.18 13.83 24.37
C GLU A 495 -1.20 14.37 23.94
N VAL A 496 -1.57 14.22 22.67
CA VAL A 496 -2.85 14.69 22.13
C VAL A 496 -3.76 13.50 21.85
N ASP A 497 -5.03 13.62 22.21
CA ASP A 497 -5.99 12.53 22.00
C ASP A 497 -6.15 12.17 20.51
N GLY A 498 -6.29 10.87 20.25
CA GLY A 498 -6.39 10.31 18.89
C GLY A 498 -5.02 10.09 18.23
N VAL A 499 -5.03 9.54 17.03
CA VAL A 499 -3.83 9.30 16.20
C VAL A 499 -4.08 9.81 14.79
N GLY A 500 -3.06 10.40 14.16
CA GLY A 500 -3.26 11.07 12.87
C GLY A 500 -3.64 12.54 12.96
N ASN A 501 -3.27 13.21 14.05
CA ASN A 501 -3.40 14.67 14.18
C ASN A 501 -2.14 15.35 13.62
N TYR A 502 -2.25 16.02 12.47
CA TYR A 502 -1.11 16.68 11.83
C TYR A 502 -1.54 17.86 10.94
N ILE A 503 -0.59 18.72 10.62
CA ILE A 503 -0.78 19.88 9.73
C ILE A 503 0.21 19.74 8.58
N ALA A 504 -0.29 19.87 7.34
CA ALA A 504 0.55 19.95 6.15
C ALA A 504 0.50 21.37 5.59
N THR A 505 1.63 21.82 5.03
CA THR A 505 1.73 23.13 4.37
C THR A 505 2.07 22.95 2.90
N VAL A 506 1.53 23.81 2.05
CA VAL A 506 1.91 23.89 0.64
C VAL A 506 2.79 25.11 0.41
N GLU A 507 3.98 24.86 -0.12
CA GLU A 507 4.97 25.88 -0.39
C GLU A 507 4.71 26.56 -1.74
N ASP A 508 4.70 27.89 -1.72
CA ASP A 508 4.96 28.75 -2.88
C ASP A 508 6.47 29.10 -2.85
N PRO A 509 7.28 28.57 -3.78
CA PRO A 509 8.72 28.85 -3.84
C PRO A 509 9.08 30.34 -3.91
N SER A 510 8.14 31.18 -4.32
CA SER A 510 8.35 32.63 -4.43
C SER A 510 8.03 33.37 -3.13
N ASN A 511 7.09 32.84 -2.33
CA ASN A 511 6.43 33.60 -1.25
C ASN A 511 6.33 32.88 0.11
N GLY A 512 6.83 31.65 0.26
CA GLY A 512 6.77 30.89 1.53
C GLY A 512 5.60 29.89 1.58
N HIS A 513 5.00 29.66 2.74
CA HIS A 513 3.79 28.82 2.85
C HIS A 513 2.56 29.61 2.37
N SER A 514 1.68 28.94 1.62
CA SER A 514 0.51 29.60 0.99
C SER A 514 -0.82 28.89 1.26
N ILE A 515 -0.76 27.63 1.71
CA ILE A 515 -1.93 26.82 2.06
C ILE A 515 -1.62 26.01 3.32
N TYR A 516 -2.58 25.95 4.25
CA TYR A 516 -2.53 25.13 5.46
C TYR A 516 -3.64 24.08 5.45
N LEU A 517 -3.27 22.81 5.63
CA LEU A 517 -4.19 21.68 5.64
C LEU A 517 -4.14 20.99 7.01
N TYR A 518 -5.23 21.03 7.74
CA TYR A 518 -5.35 20.45 9.08
C TYR A 518 -6.02 19.07 9.00
N PHE A 519 -5.40 18.05 9.59
CA PHE A 519 -5.92 16.68 9.62
C PHE A 519 -6.14 16.26 11.07
N LEU A 520 -7.34 15.76 11.37
CA LEU A 520 -7.75 15.46 12.74
C LEU A 520 -8.36 14.07 12.89
N ASP A 521 -8.06 13.45 14.03
CA ASP A 521 -8.73 12.22 14.45
C ASP A 521 -10.05 12.52 15.18
N THR A 522 -11.17 12.25 14.53
CA THR A 522 -12.50 12.33 15.18
C THR A 522 -12.86 11.10 16.01
N HIS A 523 -11.94 10.15 16.13
CA HIS A 523 -12.09 8.89 16.83
C HIS A 523 -13.16 7.99 16.18
N LYS A 524 -13.97 7.29 17.00
CA LYS A 524 -14.99 6.32 16.57
C LYS A 524 -16.28 6.48 17.40
N TYR A 525 -16.69 5.44 18.10
CA TYR A 525 -17.82 5.43 19.02
C TYR A 525 -17.44 6.01 20.39
N SER A 526 -18.35 6.80 20.96
CA SER A 526 -18.19 7.36 22.31
C SER A 526 -18.26 6.25 23.37
N GLN A 527 -17.29 6.25 24.28
CA GLN A 527 -17.30 5.42 25.49
C GLN A 527 -18.04 6.08 26.67
N ASN A 528 -18.44 7.35 26.54
CA ASN A 528 -19.15 8.08 27.59
C ASN A 528 -20.62 7.62 27.67
N PRO A 529 -21.08 7.05 28.80
CA PRO A 529 -22.44 6.51 28.94
C PRO A 529 -23.57 7.52 28.69
N LYS A 530 -23.31 8.83 28.81
CA LYS A 530 -24.31 9.88 28.53
C LYS A 530 -24.54 10.10 27.03
N VAL A 531 -23.58 9.72 26.20
CA VAL A 531 -23.61 9.89 24.74
C VAL A 531 -23.89 8.56 24.04
N THR A 532 -23.39 7.44 24.60
CA THR A 532 -23.54 6.08 24.06
C THR A 532 -25.01 5.61 24.05
N PRO A 533 -25.50 4.99 22.95
CA PRO A 533 -24.82 4.83 21.66
C PRO A 533 -24.71 6.16 20.91
N GLY A 534 -23.57 6.37 20.26
CA GLY A 534 -23.25 7.56 19.48
C GLY A 534 -21.77 7.67 19.19
N TYR A 535 -21.43 8.62 18.31
CA TYR A 535 -20.05 8.89 17.93
C TYR A 535 -19.33 9.78 18.92
N ASP A 536 -18.03 9.60 18.97
CA ASP A 536 -17.12 10.44 19.74
C ASP A 536 -16.79 11.74 18.97
N TRP A 537 -16.00 12.63 19.56
CA TRP A 537 -15.75 13.98 19.07
C TRP A 537 -14.29 14.41 19.22
N ILE A 538 -13.92 15.48 18.50
CA ILE A 538 -12.62 16.15 18.64
C ILE A 538 -12.46 16.69 20.06
N LYS A 539 -11.41 16.23 20.75
CA LYS A 539 -11.14 16.50 22.16
C LYS A 539 -10.52 17.87 22.39
N GLU A 540 -10.64 18.36 23.61
CA GLU A 540 -10.06 19.65 24.03
C GLU A 540 -8.53 19.68 23.88
N SER A 541 -7.85 18.54 24.08
CA SER A 541 -6.40 18.42 23.87
C SER A 541 -6.00 18.71 22.41
N GLN A 542 -6.77 18.19 21.45
CA GLN A 542 -6.59 18.44 20.01
C GLN A 542 -6.82 19.91 19.67
N LEU A 543 -7.87 20.54 20.23
CA LEU A 543 -8.16 21.96 20.02
C LEU A 543 -7.03 22.86 20.54
N LYS A 544 -6.56 22.62 21.77
CA LYS A 544 -5.42 23.37 22.34
C LYS A 544 -4.11 23.12 21.59
N TRP A 545 -3.93 21.92 21.04
CA TRP A 545 -2.79 21.63 20.19
C TRP A 545 -2.85 22.43 18.88
N LEU A 546 -3.99 22.45 18.21
CA LEU A 546 -4.19 23.25 16.99
C LEU A 546 -3.88 24.73 17.18
N GLU A 547 -4.38 25.34 18.27
CA GLU A 547 -4.10 26.75 18.59
C GLU A 547 -2.60 27.02 18.79
N ARG A 548 -1.87 26.08 19.41
CA ARG A 548 -0.42 26.19 19.62
C ARG A 548 0.36 26.06 18.32
N GLU A 549 0.00 25.10 17.47
CA GLU A 549 0.67 24.90 16.18
C GLU A 549 0.40 26.05 15.21
N ASP A 550 -0.84 26.54 15.14
CA ASP A 550 -1.18 27.71 14.33
C ASP A 550 -0.39 28.96 14.75
N ALA A 551 -0.25 29.20 16.05
CA ALA A 551 0.59 30.29 16.56
C ALA A 551 2.08 30.14 16.16
N ALA A 552 2.60 28.91 16.12
CA ALA A 552 3.95 28.63 15.66
C ALA A 552 4.10 28.87 14.14
N LEU A 553 3.15 28.37 13.34
CA LEU A 553 3.14 28.54 11.88
C LEU A 553 3.06 30.02 11.47
N LYS A 554 2.21 30.81 12.13
CA LYS A 554 2.10 32.26 11.89
C LYS A 554 3.39 33.00 12.25
N LYS A 555 4.08 32.57 13.30
CA LYS A 555 5.37 33.13 13.68
C LYS A 555 6.43 32.85 12.60
N ASP A 556 6.48 31.63 12.10
CA ASP A 556 7.42 31.25 11.03
C ASP A 556 7.12 32.00 9.73
N ALA A 557 5.85 32.07 9.33
CA ALA A 557 5.40 32.84 8.17
C ALA A 557 5.77 34.33 8.28
N PHE A 558 5.63 34.94 9.46
CA PHE A 558 6.05 36.32 9.70
C PHE A 558 7.56 36.54 9.49
N PHE A 559 8.41 35.59 9.91
CA PHE A 559 9.85 35.68 9.66
C PHE A 559 10.21 35.54 8.18
N TYR A 560 9.52 34.66 7.44
CA TYR A 560 9.72 34.50 6.00
C TYR A 560 9.24 35.72 5.19
N SER A 561 8.05 36.25 5.48
CA SER A 561 7.50 37.43 4.77
C SER A 561 8.32 38.70 5.01
N LYS A 562 8.96 38.84 6.18
CA LYS A 562 9.88 39.96 6.42
C LYS A 562 11.18 39.87 5.58
N LYS A 563 11.59 38.66 5.21
CA LYS A 563 12.78 38.40 4.37
C LYS A 563 12.50 38.62 2.88
N HIS A 564 11.27 38.41 2.44
CA HIS A 564 10.82 38.55 1.06
C HIS A 564 9.70 39.59 1.01
N LEU A 565 9.99 40.86 0.66
CA LEU A 565 9.09 42.03 0.67
C LEU A 565 7.75 41.83 -0.10
N SER A 566 6.84 40.98 0.39
CA SER A 566 5.53 40.75 -0.21
C SER A 566 4.42 41.25 0.73
N ASN A 567 3.55 42.12 0.21
CA ASN A 567 2.27 42.45 0.83
C ASN A 567 1.48 41.17 1.13
N SER A 568 0.83 41.13 2.30
CA SER A 568 0.09 39.98 2.85
C SER A 568 -0.80 39.30 1.81
N LYS A 569 -0.34 38.16 1.31
CA LYS A 569 -1.09 37.25 0.44
C LYS A 569 -2.08 36.47 1.33
N LYS A 570 -3.29 36.21 0.82
CA LYS A 570 -4.39 35.63 1.60
C LYS A 570 -4.17 34.12 1.72
N ASP A 571 -3.51 33.69 2.80
CA ASP A 571 -3.30 32.28 3.09
C ASP A 571 -4.64 31.52 3.09
N LEU A 572 -4.66 30.36 2.44
CA LEU A 572 -5.85 29.52 2.36
C LEU A 572 -5.73 28.35 3.34
N SER A 573 -6.79 28.11 4.11
CA SER A 573 -6.79 27.04 5.12
C SER A 573 -7.99 26.12 5.00
N MET A 574 -7.74 24.81 5.02
CA MET A 574 -8.76 23.76 4.99
C MET A 574 -8.53 22.74 6.10
N ALA A 575 -9.59 22.12 6.61
CA ALA A 575 -9.50 20.99 7.54
C ALA A 575 -10.20 19.74 7.00
N PHE A 576 -9.62 18.58 7.27
CA PHE A 576 -10.12 17.28 6.85
C PHE A 576 -10.16 16.32 8.04
N PHE A 577 -11.27 15.60 8.16
CA PHE A 577 -11.47 14.54 9.15
C PHE A 577 -12.67 13.67 8.78
N HIS A 578 -12.97 12.62 9.55
CA HIS A 578 -13.98 11.65 9.14
C HIS A 578 -15.40 12.01 9.61
N ILE A 579 -15.64 12.05 10.93
CA ILE A 579 -16.99 12.23 11.50
C ILE A 579 -17.37 13.73 11.44
N PRO A 580 -18.56 14.09 10.93
CA PRO A 580 -18.98 15.48 10.80
C PRO A 580 -19.11 16.18 12.16
N LEU A 581 -18.94 17.50 12.15
CA LEU A 581 -19.26 18.33 13.32
C LEU A 581 -20.78 18.45 13.51
N PRO A 582 -21.27 18.73 14.74
CA PRO A 582 -22.70 18.93 15.00
C PRO A 582 -23.36 19.97 14.09
N GLU A 583 -22.63 20.99 13.65
CA GLU A 583 -23.09 22.08 12.78
C GLU A 583 -23.55 21.61 11.39
N TYR A 584 -23.07 20.46 10.90
CA TYR A 584 -23.54 19.88 9.64
C TYR A 584 -25.06 19.59 9.63
N ARG A 585 -25.68 19.45 10.82
CA ARG A 585 -27.15 19.27 10.92
C ARG A 585 -27.97 20.48 10.48
N ASN A 586 -27.36 21.66 10.37
CA ASN A 586 -28.05 22.93 10.12
C ASN A 586 -28.45 23.11 8.64
N THR A 587 -29.09 22.10 8.04
CA THR A 587 -29.47 22.05 6.61
C THR A 587 -30.51 23.10 6.17
N ASN A 588 -31.00 23.93 7.10
CA ASN A 588 -31.77 25.14 6.79
C ASN A 588 -30.90 26.29 6.24
N ARG A 589 -29.56 26.18 6.34
CA ARG A 589 -28.61 27.12 5.74
C ARG A 589 -28.46 26.85 4.24
N PRO A 590 -28.00 27.84 3.44
CA PRO A 590 -27.65 27.61 2.05
C PRO A 590 -26.64 26.46 1.90
N PHE A 591 -26.94 25.52 1.00
CA PHE A 591 -26.01 24.46 0.62
C PHE A 591 -26.13 24.11 -0.86
N VAL A 592 -25.05 23.57 -1.42
CA VAL A 592 -25.01 22.98 -2.77
C VAL A 592 -24.67 21.50 -2.67
N GLY A 593 -25.49 20.65 -3.29
CA GLY A 593 -25.38 19.19 -3.29
C GLY A 593 -26.63 18.52 -2.73
N LYS A 594 -26.52 17.28 -2.25
CA LYS A 594 -27.64 16.47 -1.75
C LYS A 594 -27.36 15.95 -0.35
N ASN A 595 -28.42 15.91 0.47
CA ASN A 595 -28.43 15.39 1.83
C ASN A 595 -29.45 14.24 2.02
N PRO A 596 -29.39 13.16 1.21
CA PRO A 596 -30.40 12.11 1.23
C PRO A 596 -30.34 11.23 2.49
N GLU A 597 -29.26 11.30 3.26
CA GLU A 597 -29.02 10.53 4.48
C GLU A 597 -29.01 11.45 5.71
N GLY A 598 -29.44 10.93 6.86
CA GLY A 598 -29.42 11.69 8.12
C GLY A 598 -27.99 11.95 8.59
N VAL A 599 -27.73 13.15 9.10
CA VAL A 599 -26.39 13.53 9.60
C VAL A 599 -26.08 12.86 10.93
N THR A 600 -25.03 12.02 10.97
CA THR A 600 -24.65 11.24 12.16
C THR A 600 -23.48 11.82 12.96
N ALA A 601 -23.42 13.15 13.07
CA ALA A 601 -22.47 13.85 13.95
C ALA A 601 -22.55 13.44 15.45
N PRO A 602 -21.53 13.70 16.29
CA PRO A 602 -21.64 13.48 17.73
C PRO A 602 -22.77 14.33 18.36
N LYS A 603 -23.29 13.86 19.51
CA LYS A 603 -24.27 14.62 20.30
C LYS A 603 -23.62 15.78 21.06
N TYR A 604 -22.36 15.60 21.46
CA TYR A 604 -21.59 16.62 22.15
C TYR A 604 -20.92 17.55 21.13
N ASN A 605 -21.00 18.86 21.36
CA ASN A 605 -20.29 19.87 20.58
C ASN A 605 -19.09 20.38 21.39
N SER A 606 -17.88 20.13 20.91
CA SER A 606 -16.63 20.56 21.57
C SER A 606 -16.24 22.01 21.25
N GLY A 607 -16.96 22.71 20.38
CA GLY A 607 -16.58 24.02 19.88
C GLY A 607 -15.51 23.97 18.77
N ALA A 608 -15.23 22.79 18.20
CA ALA A 608 -14.22 22.59 17.16
C ALA A 608 -14.39 23.54 15.96
N ARG A 609 -15.62 23.75 15.49
CA ARG A 609 -15.91 24.70 14.41
C ARG A 609 -15.36 26.09 14.74
N LYS A 610 -15.65 26.59 15.95
CA LYS A 610 -15.23 27.93 16.39
C LYS A 610 -13.71 28.04 16.42
N VAL A 611 -13.03 27.04 16.97
CA VAL A 611 -11.56 27.00 17.01
C VAL A 611 -11.00 27.03 15.59
N LEU A 612 -11.43 26.13 14.70
CA LEU A 612 -10.97 26.08 13.31
C LEU A 612 -11.16 27.43 12.58
N GLY A 613 -12.30 28.08 12.77
CA GLY A 613 -12.55 29.42 12.23
C GLY A 613 -11.56 30.47 12.72
N SER A 614 -11.20 30.44 14.01
CA SER A 614 -10.17 31.35 14.58
C SER A 614 -8.76 31.11 14.03
N LEU A 615 -8.49 29.92 13.48
CA LEU A 615 -7.24 29.59 12.79
C LEU A 615 -7.25 30.04 11.32
N GLY A 616 -8.37 30.60 10.84
CA GLY A 616 -8.54 31.01 9.44
C GLY A 616 -9.03 29.89 8.51
N VAL A 617 -9.42 28.73 9.05
CA VAL A 617 -9.99 27.65 8.23
C VAL A 617 -11.30 28.11 7.60
N SER A 618 -11.34 28.11 6.27
CA SER A 618 -12.49 28.57 5.49
C SER A 618 -13.36 27.42 4.97
N VAL A 619 -12.79 26.22 4.86
CA VAL A 619 -13.48 25.01 4.39
C VAL A 619 -13.10 23.83 5.28
N VAL A 620 -14.09 23.11 5.77
CA VAL A 620 -13.95 21.82 6.44
C VAL A 620 -14.55 20.75 5.56
N SER A 621 -13.89 19.60 5.39
CA SER A 621 -14.45 18.49 4.65
C SER A 621 -14.36 17.13 5.33
N VAL A 622 -15.45 16.37 5.23
CA VAL A 622 -15.69 15.11 5.94
C VAL A 622 -16.19 13.97 5.06
N GLY A 623 -16.19 12.75 5.60
CA GLY A 623 -16.82 11.55 5.03
C GLY A 623 -18.03 11.10 5.88
N HIS A 624 -18.06 9.82 6.25
CA HIS A 624 -18.91 9.21 7.28
C HIS A 624 -20.40 9.07 6.96
N ASP A 625 -21.07 10.15 6.55
CA ASP A 625 -22.47 10.08 6.10
C ASP A 625 -22.49 9.90 4.57
N HIS A 626 -22.21 8.68 4.14
CA HIS A 626 -21.80 8.32 2.78
C HIS A 626 -22.62 8.99 1.68
N CYS A 627 -23.95 9.00 1.81
CA CYS A 627 -24.82 9.48 0.75
C CYS A 627 -24.98 11.02 0.74
N ASN A 628 -24.48 11.69 1.77
CA ASN A 628 -24.39 13.15 1.82
C ASN A 628 -23.19 13.61 1.01
N ASP A 629 -23.40 14.64 0.19
CA ASP A 629 -22.34 15.19 -0.67
C ASP A 629 -22.46 16.70 -0.83
N TYR A 630 -23.13 17.36 0.10
CA TYR A 630 -23.35 18.80 0.08
C TYR A 630 -22.21 19.58 0.73
N CYS A 631 -22.09 20.85 0.34
CA CYS A 631 -21.35 21.88 1.07
C CYS A 631 -22.36 22.86 1.66
N LEU A 632 -22.38 23.01 2.98
CA LEU A 632 -23.25 23.89 3.75
C LEU A 632 -22.48 25.12 4.21
N GLN A 633 -23.06 26.31 4.06
CA GLN A 633 -22.47 27.54 4.58
C GLN A 633 -22.91 27.77 6.02
N ASP A 634 -21.98 27.69 6.98
CA ASP A 634 -22.25 27.88 8.39
C ASP A 634 -21.70 29.22 8.91
N VAL A 635 -22.35 29.80 9.93
CA VAL A 635 -21.99 31.10 10.57
C VAL A 635 -21.98 30.95 12.08
N VAL A 636 -21.04 31.60 12.80
CA VAL A 636 -20.94 31.46 14.27
C VAL A 636 -22.04 32.27 14.97
N ASN A 637 -22.35 33.45 14.43
CA ASN A 637 -23.38 34.35 14.91
C ASN A 637 -24.16 34.92 13.71
N GLU A 638 -25.49 34.92 13.79
CA GLU A 638 -26.37 35.48 12.75
C GLU A 638 -26.33 37.02 12.74
N GLU A 639 -26.02 37.66 13.87
CA GLU A 639 -26.07 39.12 14.03
C GLU A 639 -24.81 39.85 13.53
N THR A 640 -23.67 39.15 13.43
CA THR A 640 -22.37 39.72 12.99
C THR A 640 -21.84 38.97 11.75
N SER A 641 -22.75 38.65 10.83
CA SER A 641 -22.67 37.63 9.78
C SER A 641 -21.41 37.57 8.89
N GLU A 642 -20.58 38.61 8.87
CA GLU A 642 -19.38 38.71 8.01
C GLU A 642 -18.12 38.12 8.67
N GLU A 643 -18.01 38.12 9.99
CA GLU A 643 -16.84 37.58 10.69
C GLU A 643 -17.07 36.10 11.04
N ASN A 644 -16.47 35.19 10.27
CA ASN A 644 -16.37 33.73 10.48
C ASN A 644 -17.39 32.81 9.78
N LYS A 645 -17.79 33.14 8.54
CA LYS A 645 -18.41 32.15 7.62
C LYS A 645 -17.44 30.98 7.38
N MET A 646 -17.98 29.77 7.18
CA MET A 646 -17.20 28.56 6.88
C MET A 646 -18.03 27.59 6.03
N TRP A 647 -17.41 26.96 5.04
CA TRP A 647 -18.02 25.85 4.30
C TRP A 647 -17.79 24.53 5.01
N LEU A 648 -18.87 23.78 5.21
CA LEU A 648 -18.88 22.43 5.79
C LEU A 648 -19.28 21.44 4.68
N CYS A 649 -18.33 20.67 4.16
CA CYS A 649 -18.48 19.87 2.95
C CYS A 649 -18.37 18.36 3.19
N TYR A 650 -19.32 17.57 2.68
CA TYR A 650 -19.11 16.13 2.53
C TYR A 650 -18.38 15.79 1.22
N GLY A 651 -17.48 14.81 1.29
CA GLY A 651 -16.79 14.25 0.12
C GLY A 651 -17.70 13.38 -0.76
N GLY A 652 -18.70 12.75 -0.14
CA GLY A 652 -19.52 11.70 -0.74
C GLY A 652 -18.78 10.35 -0.78
N GLY A 653 -19.49 9.28 -0.40
CA GLY A 653 -18.95 7.94 -0.32
C GLY A 653 -18.57 7.38 -1.69
N SER A 654 -17.29 7.05 -1.84
CA SER A 654 -16.72 6.57 -3.10
C SER A 654 -16.77 5.04 -3.23
N GLY A 655 -16.83 4.32 -2.12
CA GLY A 655 -16.71 2.86 -2.07
C GLY A 655 -17.99 2.10 -2.31
N GLU A 656 -17.93 1.09 -3.20
CA GLU A 656 -19.02 0.14 -3.41
C GLU A 656 -19.17 -0.88 -2.28
N GLY A 657 -18.18 -1.00 -1.40
CA GLY A 657 -18.31 -1.77 -0.15
C GLY A 657 -19.10 -1.02 0.94
N GLY A 658 -19.25 0.30 0.80
CA GLY A 658 -19.88 1.18 1.78
C GLY A 658 -21.38 1.34 1.58
N TYR A 659 -22.09 1.88 2.59
CA TYR A 659 -23.53 2.18 2.51
C TYR A 659 -23.86 3.11 1.32
N GLY A 660 -24.92 2.81 0.58
CA GLY A 660 -25.35 3.57 -0.61
C GLY A 660 -26.88 3.60 -0.83
N GLY A 661 -27.65 3.01 0.10
CA GLY A 661 -29.08 2.70 -0.07
C GLY A 661 -30.05 3.89 -0.10
N TYR A 662 -29.58 5.13 -0.27
CA TYR A 662 -30.39 6.33 -0.19
C TYR A 662 -30.68 6.91 -1.58
N GLY A 663 -31.84 6.56 -2.15
CA GLY A 663 -32.40 7.24 -3.34
C GLY A 663 -31.61 7.04 -4.64
N GLY A 664 -30.97 5.87 -4.81
CA GLY A 664 -30.20 5.56 -6.03
C GLY A 664 -28.85 6.28 -6.09
N TYR A 665 -28.25 6.58 -4.93
CA TYR A 665 -26.97 7.25 -4.81
C TYR A 665 -25.89 6.61 -5.70
N ILE A 666 -25.32 7.40 -6.61
CA ILE A 666 -24.14 7.02 -7.39
C ILE A 666 -22.89 7.44 -6.62
N ARG A 667 -21.92 6.53 -6.50
CA ARG A 667 -20.62 6.80 -5.86
C ARG A 667 -19.96 8.01 -6.48
N ARG A 668 -19.31 8.84 -5.66
CA ARG A 668 -18.69 10.09 -6.13
C ARG A 668 -17.46 10.45 -5.34
N MET A 669 -16.66 11.33 -5.91
CA MET A 669 -15.49 11.95 -5.30
C MET A 669 -15.58 13.46 -5.46
N ARG A 670 -15.01 14.20 -4.50
CA ARG A 670 -14.97 15.66 -4.51
C ARG A 670 -13.57 16.14 -4.85
N VAL A 671 -13.50 17.19 -5.66
CA VAL A 671 -12.26 17.88 -6.01
C VAL A 671 -12.29 19.27 -5.42
N PHE A 672 -11.13 19.75 -4.97
CA PHE A 672 -10.88 21.14 -4.60
C PHE A 672 -9.72 21.69 -5.43
N GLU A 673 -9.86 22.90 -5.95
CA GLU A 673 -8.78 23.65 -6.56
C GLU A 673 -8.57 24.94 -5.77
N LEU A 674 -7.36 25.10 -5.23
CA LEU A 674 -6.94 26.24 -4.44
C LEU A 674 -6.02 27.12 -5.26
N ASP A 675 -6.28 28.42 -5.27
CA ASP A 675 -5.45 29.44 -5.91
C ASP A 675 -5.11 30.52 -4.87
N PRO A 676 -4.00 30.38 -4.14
CA PRO A 676 -3.60 31.35 -3.13
C PRO A 676 -3.08 32.66 -3.75
N LEU A 677 -2.87 32.75 -5.07
CA LEU A 677 -2.49 34.00 -5.72
C LEU A 677 -3.63 35.02 -5.68
N VAL A 678 -4.85 34.54 -5.91
CA VAL A 678 -6.08 35.34 -5.88
C VAL A 678 -6.95 35.05 -4.66
N GLY A 679 -6.59 34.07 -3.83
CA GLY A 679 -7.32 33.70 -2.63
C GLY A 679 -8.61 32.91 -2.91
N ASN A 680 -8.62 32.05 -3.93
CA ASN A 680 -9.82 31.33 -4.33
C ASN A 680 -9.77 29.85 -3.93
N ILE A 681 -10.94 29.30 -3.55
CA ILE A 681 -11.16 27.86 -3.42
C ILE A 681 -12.40 27.51 -4.22
N ARG A 682 -12.25 26.60 -5.18
CA ARG A 682 -13.35 26.06 -6.00
C ARG A 682 -13.50 24.58 -5.73
N SER A 683 -14.73 24.05 -5.80
CA SER A 683 -14.99 22.63 -5.65
C SER A 683 -16.00 22.12 -6.65
N TRP A 684 -15.85 20.87 -7.06
CA TRP A 684 -16.78 20.13 -7.92
C TRP A 684 -16.71 18.63 -7.60
N LYS A 685 -17.59 17.83 -8.22
CA LYS A 685 -17.66 16.38 -8.01
C LYS A 685 -17.58 15.59 -9.32
N ARG A 686 -17.15 14.33 -9.20
CA ARG A 686 -17.14 13.29 -10.26
C ARG A 686 -17.96 12.09 -9.78
N ALA A 687 -18.76 11.48 -10.65
CA ALA A 687 -19.61 10.34 -10.32
C ALA A 687 -19.12 9.06 -11.02
N GLU A 688 -19.35 7.89 -10.42
CA GLU A 688 -18.86 6.60 -10.93
C GLU A 688 -19.45 6.20 -12.28
N ASN A 689 -20.71 6.55 -12.53
CA ASN A 689 -21.41 6.22 -13.77
C ASN A 689 -20.97 7.08 -14.97
N ASP A 690 -20.48 8.30 -14.71
CA ASP A 690 -19.94 9.21 -15.73
C ASP A 690 -18.81 10.08 -15.13
N PRO A 691 -17.59 9.52 -14.96
CA PRO A 691 -16.48 10.23 -14.33
C PRO A 691 -16.00 11.46 -15.12
N GLU A 692 -16.28 11.53 -16.42
CA GLU A 692 -15.90 12.64 -17.29
C GLU A 692 -16.78 13.88 -17.10
N GLN A 693 -17.99 13.71 -16.56
CA GLN A 693 -18.89 14.81 -16.26
C GLN A 693 -18.57 15.47 -14.91
N VAL A 694 -18.46 16.80 -14.92
CA VAL A 694 -18.40 17.63 -13.71
C VAL A 694 -19.81 18.04 -13.30
N PHE A 695 -20.11 18.02 -12.00
CA PHE A 695 -21.35 18.58 -11.44
C PHE A 695 -21.14 19.26 -10.09
N ASP A 696 -22.12 20.09 -9.70
CA ASP A 696 -22.12 20.92 -8.48
C ASP A 696 -20.85 21.78 -8.29
N ASP A 697 -20.36 22.29 -9.42
CA ASP A 697 -19.24 23.21 -9.48
C ASP A 697 -19.60 24.53 -8.78
N GLN A 698 -18.78 24.93 -7.82
CA GLN A 698 -19.03 26.11 -7.01
C GLN A 698 -17.73 26.77 -6.51
N VAL A 699 -17.77 28.08 -6.33
CA VAL A 699 -16.72 28.85 -5.65
C VAL A 699 -17.06 28.89 -4.16
N LEU A 700 -16.17 28.34 -3.33
CA LEU A 700 -16.31 28.31 -1.87
C LEU A 700 -15.67 29.55 -1.23
N VAL A 701 -14.51 29.96 -1.75
CA VAL A 701 -13.79 31.15 -1.28
C VAL A 701 -13.44 31.98 -2.50
N SER A 702 -13.70 33.28 -2.42
CA SER A 702 -13.35 34.27 -3.43
C SER A 702 -12.58 35.39 -2.77
N GLU A 703 -11.40 35.70 -3.28
CA GLU A 703 -10.56 36.77 -2.75
C GLU A 703 -10.33 36.63 -1.23
N GLY A 704 -10.07 35.40 -0.76
CA GLY A 704 -9.82 35.04 0.64
C GLY A 704 -10.99 35.30 1.59
N THR A 705 -12.19 35.51 1.07
CA THR A 705 -13.43 35.58 1.84
C THR A 705 -14.36 34.45 1.41
N VAL A 706 -15.09 33.87 2.36
CA VAL A 706 -16.06 32.81 2.07
C VAL A 706 -17.16 33.37 1.16
N ALA A 707 -17.31 32.79 -0.02
CA ALA A 707 -18.30 33.20 -1.01
C ALA A 707 -19.71 32.84 -0.53
N ASN A 708 -20.70 33.69 -0.82
CA ASN A 708 -22.11 33.36 -0.60
C ASN A 708 -22.68 32.70 -1.86
N ILE A 709 -23.70 31.85 -1.69
CA ILE A 709 -24.52 31.33 -2.79
C ILE A 709 -25.61 32.34 -3.15
#